data_AF-A0A3S2TZA9-F1
#
_entry.id   AF-A0A3S2TZA9-F1
#
_cell.length_a   1.000
_cell.length_b   1.000
_cell.length_c   1.000
_cell.angle_alpha   90.00
_cell.angle_beta   90.00
_cell.angle_gamma   90.00
#
_symmetry.space_group_name_H-M   'P 1'
#
loop_
_entity.id
_entity.type
_entity.pdbx_description
1 polymer ?
#
loop_
_entity_poly.entity_id
_entity_poly.type
_entity_poly.pdbx_seq_one_letter_code
_entity_poly.pdbx_strand_id
1 'polypeptide(L)'
;MPDGTLSYPELTEDVLSLFATQILKCQGAAEARPLIVSLLATLCQHLDLDLHPDQYKDKDFTLTAFGKAVSPTTAAQCAEDIERSRVFIQAIYRAVQDRLTEDRPVFVLYAGTGPLGWLILPLLSVFSAQQLQVTALDIHQFSLDSFRHLCKTLKLEDRIADWVCADATVWQPQSGVSYDLILSETMNQFLEQEPQVQIFVNLQPCLKDGGCLIPQQVLLSADLEWQYKQKLQRHRLGPVFCLDLDSAKALAQGKTGLLQNQMLLPEFEPGPVDIKLCTEIQVYQQFRLVEKQSQLTLAKYRKQLLLKPGSVLEFSYQSGQIPLWQLDYQSLSFPLAASDDLSVEGLFHFYRLWQKTQIKKLKLPTALPANEWLVDRALLDLAGLGLHPGLQLLYRCDRLSELQQEVRQLALTETQKQQINQQLRELAAGQQSSAIPSVLSEQQLAFWHQFGYLVVPAVLTPEQCEQSRAAIWHYLQASPEQPQSWYRHLGLCEKIMLPLFRHPALDANREVPLIRQVFEQLWQRTDLVMSTDRVSFNPPQTADWAFPGPDLHWDMPLRAPVEFATQGLVYLTDTTEQQGAFCCVPGFHLQAEHWITSQDKTEIELQQQQWSDWPVKAIAAKAGDLIIWHHALPHGPSVNTTDKPRMVHYINCYPIKSEA
;
A
#
# COMPACT_ATOMS: atom_id res chain seq x y z
N MET A 1 0.85 -14.85 28.54
CA MET A 1 1.24 -15.47 29.83
C MET A 1 0.40 -16.73 29.97
N PRO A 2 1.00 -17.91 30.02
CA PRO A 2 0.28 -19.17 30.22
C PRO A 2 0.09 -19.46 31.73
N ASP A 3 -1.08 -20.00 32.06
CA ASP A 3 -1.30 -20.99 33.13
C ASP A 3 -1.33 -20.53 34.60
N GLY A 4 -1.99 -19.41 34.88
CA GLY A 4 -2.44 -19.08 36.25
C GLY A 4 -3.96 -19.07 36.31
N THR A 5 -4.57 -20.00 37.05
CA THR A 5 -5.97 -19.88 37.48
C THR A 5 -6.11 -18.56 38.24
N LEU A 6 -6.51 -17.50 37.53
CA LEU A 6 -6.91 -16.24 38.12
C LEU A 6 -8.15 -16.55 38.97
N SER A 7 -7.97 -16.58 40.29
CA SER A 7 -9.09 -16.61 41.22
C SER A 7 -9.78 -15.25 41.14
N TYR A 8 -10.82 -15.16 40.33
CA TYR A 8 -11.66 -13.96 40.29
C TYR A 8 -12.49 -13.87 41.57
N PRO A 9 -12.74 -12.65 42.08
CA PRO A 9 -13.56 -12.47 43.27
C PRO A 9 -14.98 -13.00 43.03
N GLU A 10 -15.64 -13.47 44.09
CA GLU A 10 -17.08 -13.77 44.04
C GLU A 10 -17.85 -12.50 43.64
N LEU A 11 -18.83 -12.63 42.75
CA LEU A 11 -19.62 -11.50 42.29
C LEU A 11 -20.57 -11.02 43.39
N THR A 12 -20.21 -9.91 44.04
CA THR A 12 -21.01 -9.27 45.10
C THR A 12 -21.28 -7.79 44.80
N GLU A 13 -22.31 -7.24 45.44
CA GLU A 13 -22.65 -5.81 45.35
C GLU A 13 -21.48 -4.91 45.80
N ASP A 14 -20.71 -5.34 46.81
CA ASP A 14 -19.52 -4.63 47.30
C ASP A 14 -18.41 -4.56 46.25
N VAL A 15 -18.16 -5.67 45.53
CA VAL A 15 -17.17 -5.72 44.45
C VAL A 15 -17.57 -4.78 43.31
N LEU A 16 -18.85 -4.79 42.94
CA LEU A 16 -19.36 -3.89 41.90
C LEU A 16 -19.30 -2.42 42.34
N SER A 17 -19.65 -2.12 43.60
CA SER A 17 -19.60 -0.76 44.16
C SER A 17 -18.18 -0.23 44.27
N LEU A 18 -17.22 -1.09 44.61
CA LEU A 18 -15.80 -0.75 44.61
C LEU A 18 -15.32 -0.42 43.20
N PHE A 19 -15.65 -1.27 42.21
CA PHE A 19 -15.36 -1.01 40.81
C PHE A 19 -15.96 0.34 40.38
N ALA A 20 -17.25 0.56 40.63
CA ALA A 20 -17.97 1.78 40.24
C ALA A 20 -17.31 3.03 40.85
N THR A 21 -16.97 3.00 42.14
CA THR A 21 -16.30 4.13 42.80
C THR A 21 -14.90 4.40 42.25
N GLN A 22 -14.17 3.35 41.85
CA GLN A 22 -12.81 3.49 41.30
C GLN A 22 -12.83 3.94 39.84
N ILE A 23 -13.66 3.35 38.99
CA ILE A 23 -13.76 3.72 37.57
C ILE A 23 -14.19 5.18 37.41
N LEU A 24 -15.02 5.70 38.31
CA LEU A 24 -15.43 7.11 38.32
C LEU A 24 -14.29 8.11 38.60
N LYS A 25 -13.16 7.64 39.13
CA LYS A 25 -11.98 8.47 39.45
C LYS A 25 -10.86 8.36 38.41
N CYS A 26 -10.91 7.35 37.53
CA CYS A 26 -9.88 7.10 36.54
C CYS A 26 -9.74 8.26 35.54
N GLN A 27 -8.50 8.67 35.26
CA GLN A 27 -8.18 9.75 34.31
C GLN A 27 -7.87 9.25 32.89
N GLY A 28 -7.66 7.93 32.71
CA GLY A 28 -7.40 7.35 31.40
C GLY A 28 -7.38 5.82 31.38
N ALA A 29 -7.20 5.26 30.19
CA ALA A 29 -7.29 3.82 29.94
C ALA A 29 -6.33 2.98 30.80
N ALA A 30 -5.13 3.48 31.10
CA ALA A 30 -4.14 2.73 31.88
C ALA A 30 -4.62 2.42 33.31
N GLU A 31 -5.30 3.36 33.96
CA GLU A 31 -5.87 3.19 35.30
C GLU A 31 -7.14 2.34 35.26
N ALA A 32 -7.95 2.50 34.21
CA ALA A 32 -9.22 1.79 34.07
C ALA A 32 -9.06 0.33 33.64
N ARG A 33 -7.99 0.00 32.89
CA ARG A 33 -7.75 -1.34 32.35
C ARG A 33 -7.82 -2.46 33.39
N PRO A 34 -7.05 -2.43 34.50
CA PRO A 34 -7.11 -3.51 35.49
C PRO A 34 -8.51 -3.67 36.09
N LEU A 35 -9.24 -2.57 36.30
CA LEU A 35 -10.59 -2.58 36.84
C LEU A 35 -11.57 -3.25 35.87
N ILE A 36 -11.55 -2.80 34.60
CA ILE A 36 -12.45 -3.29 33.55
C ILE A 36 -12.19 -4.75 33.26
N VAL A 37 -10.93 -5.15 33.08
CA VAL A 37 -10.56 -6.55 32.81
C VAL A 37 -10.99 -7.46 33.96
N SER A 38 -10.79 -7.03 35.20
CA SER A 38 -11.17 -7.80 36.39
C SER A 38 -12.69 -7.97 36.49
N LEU A 39 -13.45 -6.87 36.37
CA LEU A 39 -14.92 -6.94 36.45
C LEU A 39 -15.49 -7.73 35.26
N LEU A 40 -15.05 -7.46 34.04
CA LEU A 40 -15.53 -8.13 32.83
C LEU A 40 -15.33 -9.65 32.94
N ALA A 41 -14.13 -10.09 33.32
CA ALA A 41 -13.86 -11.52 33.52
C ALA A 41 -14.74 -12.14 34.61
N THR A 42 -14.97 -11.42 35.72
CA THR A 42 -15.84 -11.87 36.81
C THR A 42 -17.29 -12.03 36.33
N LEU A 43 -17.82 -11.05 35.58
CA LEU A 43 -19.18 -11.12 35.03
C LEU A 43 -19.33 -12.22 33.98
N CYS A 44 -18.36 -12.36 33.08
CA CYS A 44 -18.35 -13.41 32.06
C CYS A 44 -18.28 -14.80 32.69
N GLN A 45 -17.43 -15.01 33.70
CA GLN A 45 -17.37 -16.27 34.43
C GLN A 45 -18.70 -16.58 35.14
N HIS A 46 -19.32 -15.59 35.76
CA HIS A 46 -20.60 -15.77 36.46
C HIS A 46 -21.74 -16.16 35.50
N LEU A 47 -21.70 -15.64 34.26
CA LEU A 47 -22.71 -15.93 33.23
C LEU A 47 -22.37 -17.12 32.33
N ASP A 48 -21.21 -17.77 32.52
CA ASP A 48 -20.68 -18.77 31.57
C ASP A 48 -20.62 -18.22 30.12
N LEU A 49 -20.25 -16.94 30.00
CA LEU A 49 -20.21 -16.22 28.73
C LEU A 49 -18.78 -16.19 28.18
N ASP A 50 -18.51 -17.01 27.16
CA ASP A 50 -17.25 -16.97 26.42
C ASP A 50 -17.22 -15.82 25.40
N LEU A 51 -16.27 -14.89 25.59
CA LEU A 51 -16.07 -13.75 24.69
C LEU A 51 -15.26 -14.11 23.45
N HIS A 52 -14.42 -15.15 23.48
CA HIS A 52 -13.49 -15.48 22.39
C HIS A 52 -13.49 -16.98 22.06
N PRO A 53 -14.61 -17.54 21.58
CA PRO A 53 -14.65 -18.94 21.19
C PRO A 53 -13.73 -19.18 19.97
N ASP A 54 -13.08 -20.35 19.93
CA ASP A 54 -12.02 -20.72 18.95
C ASP A 54 -12.38 -20.48 17.47
N GLN A 55 -13.66 -20.44 17.12
CA GLN A 55 -14.16 -20.15 15.76
C GLN A 55 -15.32 -19.14 15.78
N TYR A 56 -15.08 -17.95 16.33
CA TYR A 56 -16.12 -16.93 16.41
C TYR A 56 -16.54 -16.40 15.02
N LYS A 57 -17.82 -16.53 14.71
CA LYS A 57 -18.53 -15.75 13.69
C LYS A 57 -19.80 -15.24 14.33
N ASP A 58 -20.02 -13.93 14.23
CA ASP A 58 -21.25 -13.29 14.70
C ASP A 58 -22.44 -13.74 13.84
N LYS A 59 -23.08 -14.86 14.23
CA LYS A 59 -24.20 -15.50 13.52
C LYS A 59 -25.56 -15.23 14.17
N ASP A 60 -25.56 -14.97 15.47
CA ASP A 60 -26.77 -14.77 16.28
C ASP A 60 -27.15 -13.28 16.37
N PHE A 61 -26.82 -12.51 15.34
CA PHE A 61 -27.27 -11.13 15.19
C PHE A 61 -28.69 -11.07 14.64
N THR A 62 -29.37 -9.96 14.90
CA THR A 62 -30.69 -9.69 14.33
C THR A 62 -30.59 -8.55 13.32
N LEU A 63 -31.07 -8.75 12.09
CA LEU A 63 -31.24 -7.65 11.13
C LEU A 63 -32.56 -6.95 11.38
N THR A 64 -32.51 -5.66 11.69
CA THR A 64 -33.67 -4.78 11.66
C THR A 64 -33.84 -4.22 10.25
N ALA A 65 -34.91 -3.45 10.01
CA ALA A 65 -35.05 -2.71 8.76
C ALA A 65 -34.00 -1.59 8.59
N PHE A 66 -33.28 -1.24 9.67
CA PHE A 66 -32.43 -0.04 9.76
C PHE A 66 -31.00 -0.31 10.22
N GLY A 67 -30.62 -1.58 10.40
CA GLY A 67 -29.27 -1.97 10.74
C GLY A 67 -29.17 -3.35 11.36
N LYS A 68 -27.94 -3.80 11.55
CA LYS A 68 -27.60 -5.02 12.26
C LYS A 68 -27.56 -4.72 13.76
N ALA A 69 -28.42 -5.37 14.53
CA ALA A 69 -28.21 -5.51 15.97
C ALA A 69 -27.30 -6.72 16.21
N VAL A 70 -26.07 -6.48 16.68
CA VAL A 70 -25.05 -7.51 16.86
C VAL A 70 -25.48 -8.58 17.88
N SER A 71 -24.93 -9.79 17.80
CA SER A 71 -25.26 -10.85 18.77
C SER A 71 -24.88 -10.46 20.21
N PRO A 72 -25.46 -11.13 21.22
CA PRO A 72 -25.09 -10.91 22.61
C PRO A 72 -23.59 -11.04 22.90
N THR A 73 -22.90 -11.98 22.26
CA THR A 73 -21.45 -12.15 22.40
C THR A 73 -20.68 -10.95 21.86
N THR A 74 -21.00 -10.48 20.63
CA THR A 74 -20.39 -9.25 20.09
C THR A 74 -20.69 -8.04 20.97
N ALA A 75 -21.92 -7.92 21.46
CA ALA A 75 -22.30 -6.83 22.37
C ALA A 75 -21.48 -6.87 23.67
N ALA A 76 -21.17 -8.06 24.20
CA ALA A 76 -20.32 -8.20 25.38
C ALA A 76 -18.84 -7.87 25.08
N GLN A 77 -18.33 -8.21 23.90
CA GLN A 77 -16.97 -7.86 23.47
C GLN A 77 -16.73 -6.34 23.45
N CYS A 78 -17.77 -5.52 23.29
CA CYS A 78 -17.66 -4.07 23.41
C CYS A 78 -17.10 -3.59 24.77
N ALA A 79 -17.28 -4.39 25.83
CA ALA A 79 -16.72 -4.09 27.16
C ALA A 79 -15.19 -4.19 27.23
N GLU A 80 -14.55 -4.84 26.25
CA GLU A 80 -13.08 -4.91 26.15
C GLU A 80 -12.45 -3.59 25.69
N ASP A 81 -13.26 -2.68 25.14
CA ASP A 81 -12.84 -1.32 24.83
C ASP A 81 -12.79 -0.49 26.12
N ILE A 82 -11.58 -0.41 26.68
CA ILE A 82 -11.30 0.17 28.00
C ILE A 82 -11.72 1.63 28.08
N GLU A 83 -11.35 2.43 27.08
CA GLU A 83 -11.61 3.87 27.12
C GLU A 83 -13.08 4.18 26.82
N ARG A 84 -13.71 3.44 25.89
CA ARG A 84 -15.16 3.49 25.65
C ARG A 84 -15.92 3.24 26.95
N SER A 85 -15.61 2.14 27.63
CA SER A 85 -16.27 1.76 28.89
C SER A 85 -16.10 2.83 29.97
N ARG A 86 -14.86 3.27 30.21
CA ARG A 86 -14.55 4.30 31.22
C ARG A 86 -15.32 5.60 30.95
N VAL A 87 -15.24 6.13 29.73
CA VAL A 87 -15.85 7.41 29.37
C VAL A 87 -17.37 7.33 29.42
N PHE A 88 -17.99 6.25 28.93
CA PHE A 88 -19.44 6.10 28.99
C PHE A 88 -19.96 5.97 30.42
N ILE A 89 -19.35 5.11 31.25
CA ILE A 89 -19.78 4.93 32.65
C ILE A 89 -19.67 6.25 33.43
N GLN A 90 -18.56 6.99 33.29
CA GLN A 90 -18.38 8.30 33.92
C GLN A 90 -19.39 9.34 33.42
N ALA A 91 -19.64 9.36 32.11
CA ALA A 91 -20.57 10.29 31.48
C ALA A 91 -22.01 10.06 31.94
N ILE A 92 -22.45 8.79 31.98
CA ILE A 92 -23.81 8.42 32.41
C ILE A 92 -23.98 8.74 33.88
N TYR A 93 -23.00 8.43 34.74
CA TYR A 93 -23.03 8.81 36.15
C TYR A 93 -23.23 10.32 36.30
N ARG A 94 -22.46 11.13 35.57
CA ARG A 94 -22.60 12.59 35.61
C ARG A 94 -23.97 13.05 35.09
N ALA A 95 -24.48 12.44 34.03
CA ALA A 95 -25.78 12.79 33.45
C ALA A 95 -26.95 12.50 34.40
N VAL A 96 -26.86 11.42 35.19
CA VAL A 96 -27.81 11.10 36.26
C VAL A 96 -27.67 12.08 37.41
N GLN A 97 -26.45 12.33 37.90
CA GLN A 97 -26.19 13.28 38.99
C GLN A 97 -26.78 14.67 38.73
N ASP A 98 -26.58 15.19 37.52
CA ASP A 98 -27.08 16.52 37.12
C ASP A 98 -28.62 16.61 37.10
N ARG A 99 -29.31 15.46 37.17
CA ARG A 99 -30.77 15.36 37.06
C ARG A 99 -31.45 14.84 38.33
N LEU A 100 -30.70 14.55 39.38
CA LEU A 100 -31.27 14.10 40.65
C LEU A 100 -32.19 15.17 41.24
N THR A 101 -33.37 14.75 41.67
CA THR A 101 -34.29 15.56 42.48
C THR A 101 -34.76 14.76 43.69
N GLU A 102 -35.31 15.43 44.69
CA GLU A 102 -35.86 14.76 45.88
C GLU A 102 -37.24 14.14 45.61
N ASP A 103 -37.95 14.62 44.58
CA ASP A 103 -39.36 14.27 44.33
C ASP A 103 -39.55 12.95 43.57
N ARG A 104 -38.58 12.56 42.73
CA ARG A 104 -38.69 11.38 41.86
C ARG A 104 -37.33 10.88 41.39
N PRO A 105 -37.21 9.60 41.00
CA PRO A 105 -36.01 9.10 40.36
C PRO A 105 -35.79 9.72 38.97
N VAL A 106 -34.54 9.67 38.53
CA VAL A 106 -34.14 9.85 37.14
C VAL A 106 -34.53 8.59 36.37
N PHE A 107 -35.34 8.74 35.34
CA PHE A 107 -35.77 7.62 34.51
C PHE A 107 -34.85 7.50 33.29
N VAL A 108 -34.21 6.34 33.14
CA VAL A 108 -33.28 6.06 32.05
C VAL A 108 -33.83 4.93 31.18
N LEU A 109 -33.99 5.18 29.88
CA LEU A 109 -34.19 4.12 28.91
C LEU A 109 -32.82 3.69 28.39
N TYR A 110 -32.45 2.43 28.59
CA TYR A 110 -31.22 1.86 28.04
C TYR A 110 -31.56 0.89 26.90
N ALA A 111 -31.36 1.35 25.66
CA ALA A 111 -31.57 0.57 24.45
C ALA A 111 -30.26 -0.09 23.98
N GLY A 112 -30.34 -1.39 23.65
CA GLY A 112 -29.16 -2.18 23.30
C GLY A 112 -28.29 -2.48 24.52
N THR A 113 -28.91 -3.05 25.57
CA THR A 113 -28.24 -3.32 26.85
C THR A 113 -27.07 -4.29 26.77
N GLY A 114 -27.12 -5.25 25.84
CA GLY A 114 -26.24 -6.40 25.83
C GLY A 114 -26.43 -7.30 27.07
N PRO A 115 -25.77 -8.46 27.12
CA PRO A 115 -25.96 -9.43 28.20
C PRO A 115 -25.42 -8.96 29.56
N LEU A 116 -24.55 -7.95 29.56
CA LEU A 116 -23.92 -7.43 30.77
C LEU A 116 -24.61 -6.19 31.34
N GLY A 117 -25.50 -5.53 30.58
CA GLY A 117 -25.98 -4.19 30.93
C GLY A 117 -24.82 -3.21 31.20
N TRP A 118 -23.71 -3.39 30.48
CA TRP A 118 -22.35 -3.02 30.90
C TRP A 118 -22.21 -1.54 31.32
N LEU A 119 -22.86 -0.63 30.59
CA LEU A 119 -22.73 0.81 30.82
C LEU A 119 -23.52 1.31 32.04
N ILE A 120 -24.52 0.55 32.48
CA ILE A 120 -25.45 0.93 33.56
C ILE A 120 -25.24 0.07 34.81
N LEU A 121 -24.91 -1.21 34.68
CA LEU A 121 -24.80 -2.14 35.81
C LEU A 121 -23.94 -1.57 36.97
N PRO A 122 -22.73 -1.01 36.74
CA PRO A 122 -21.93 -0.41 37.81
C PRO A 122 -22.62 0.79 38.49
N LEU A 123 -23.47 1.51 37.76
CA LEU A 123 -24.14 2.70 38.27
C LEU A 123 -25.34 2.34 39.17
N LEU A 124 -25.95 1.18 38.96
CA LEU A 124 -27.02 0.69 39.82
C LEU A 124 -26.55 0.49 41.26
N SER A 125 -25.28 0.20 41.50
CA SER A 125 -24.77 -0.01 42.87
C SER A 125 -24.40 1.29 43.59
N VAL A 126 -24.33 2.44 42.89
CA VAL A 126 -23.98 3.75 43.48
C VAL A 126 -25.14 4.73 43.58
N PHE A 127 -26.25 4.45 42.90
CA PHE A 127 -27.52 5.18 43.06
C PHE A 127 -28.52 4.32 43.82
N SER A 128 -29.50 4.92 44.52
CA SER A 128 -30.63 4.20 45.11
C SER A 128 -31.81 4.08 44.13
N ALA A 129 -32.78 3.22 44.43
CA ALA A 129 -34.04 3.12 43.66
C ALA A 129 -34.86 4.43 43.63
N GLN A 130 -34.68 5.33 44.61
CA GLN A 130 -35.29 6.65 44.63
C GLN A 130 -34.54 7.65 43.73
N GLN A 131 -33.29 7.36 43.38
CA GLN A 131 -32.44 8.21 42.55
C GLN A 131 -32.46 7.79 41.08
N LEU A 132 -32.52 6.48 40.80
CA LEU A 132 -32.40 5.94 39.44
C LEU A 132 -33.40 4.79 39.21
N GLN A 133 -34.12 4.88 38.10
CA GLN A 133 -34.99 3.83 37.59
C GLN A 133 -34.69 3.58 36.11
N VAL A 134 -34.36 2.34 35.76
CA VAL A 134 -33.93 1.96 34.40
C VAL A 134 -34.99 1.09 33.72
N THR A 135 -35.34 1.43 32.48
CA THR A 135 -36.01 0.52 31.56
C THR A 135 -34.96 -0.10 30.65
N ALA A 136 -34.77 -1.41 30.75
CA ALA A 136 -33.84 -2.17 29.92
C ALA A 136 -34.53 -2.63 28.64
N LEU A 137 -34.04 -2.20 27.48
CA LEU A 137 -34.58 -2.52 26.16
C LEU A 137 -33.50 -3.21 25.31
N ASP A 138 -33.78 -4.43 24.87
CA ASP A 138 -32.88 -5.17 23.97
C ASP A 138 -33.72 -6.00 22.99
N ILE A 139 -33.18 -6.27 21.81
CA ILE A 139 -33.85 -7.11 20.84
C ILE A 139 -33.65 -8.61 21.13
N HIS A 140 -32.60 -8.96 21.88
CA HIS A 140 -32.28 -10.34 22.23
C HIS A 140 -32.73 -10.65 23.66
N GLN A 141 -33.65 -11.61 23.80
CA GLN A 141 -34.13 -12.07 25.11
C GLN A 141 -32.99 -12.59 26.00
N PHE A 142 -32.00 -13.26 25.41
CA PHE A 142 -30.80 -13.72 26.11
C PHE A 142 -30.03 -12.58 26.80
N SER A 143 -29.92 -11.42 26.15
CA SER A 143 -29.26 -10.24 26.74
C SER A 143 -30.00 -9.77 28.00
N LEU A 144 -31.32 -9.67 27.92
CA LEU A 144 -32.15 -9.23 29.04
C LEU A 144 -32.14 -10.23 30.19
N ASP A 145 -32.23 -11.53 29.90
CA ASP A 145 -32.22 -12.56 30.93
C ASP A 145 -30.87 -12.62 31.66
N SER A 146 -29.76 -12.46 30.92
CA SER A 146 -28.40 -12.37 31.47
C SER A 146 -28.25 -11.15 32.37
N PHE A 147 -28.65 -9.97 31.89
CA PHE A 147 -28.55 -8.73 32.67
C PHE A 147 -29.47 -8.78 33.90
N ARG A 148 -30.69 -9.34 33.77
CA ARG A 148 -31.60 -9.58 34.90
C ARG A 148 -31.00 -10.52 35.93
N HIS A 149 -30.32 -11.58 35.49
CA HIS A 149 -29.64 -12.51 36.39
C HIS A 149 -28.51 -11.83 37.18
N LEU A 150 -27.73 -10.96 36.53
CA LEU A 150 -26.71 -10.14 37.20
C LEU A 150 -27.34 -9.22 38.25
N CYS A 151 -28.38 -8.46 37.89
CA CYS A 151 -29.09 -7.58 38.82
C CYS A 151 -29.63 -8.36 40.04
N LYS A 152 -30.16 -9.56 39.83
CA LYS A 152 -30.64 -10.43 40.91
C LYS A 152 -29.55 -10.92 41.84
N THR A 153 -28.44 -11.39 41.25
CA THR A 153 -27.27 -11.84 42.01
C THR A 153 -26.73 -10.72 42.89
N LEU A 154 -26.73 -9.50 42.36
CA LEU A 154 -26.21 -8.29 43.00
C LEU A 154 -27.25 -7.54 43.85
N LYS A 155 -28.51 -8.00 43.90
CA LYS A 155 -29.64 -7.38 44.62
C LYS A 155 -29.96 -5.94 44.18
N LEU A 156 -29.89 -5.67 42.88
CA LEU A 156 -30.08 -4.36 42.26
C LEU A 156 -31.39 -4.24 41.47
N GLU A 157 -32.29 -5.22 41.58
CA GLU A 157 -33.52 -5.29 40.78
C GLU A 157 -34.51 -4.16 41.10
N ASP A 158 -34.44 -3.58 42.29
CA ASP A 158 -35.30 -2.48 42.75
C ASP A 158 -35.09 -1.16 41.97
N ARG A 159 -34.01 -1.07 41.19
CA ARG A 159 -33.68 0.05 40.29
C ARG A 159 -34.05 -0.22 38.83
N ILE A 160 -34.62 -1.37 38.52
CA ILE A 160 -35.11 -1.70 37.18
C ILE A 160 -36.63 -1.58 37.15
N ALA A 161 -37.12 -0.61 36.39
CA ALA A 161 -38.55 -0.36 36.26
C ALA A 161 -39.22 -1.34 35.29
N ASP A 162 -38.55 -1.73 34.21
CA ASP A 162 -39.11 -2.61 33.20
C ASP A 162 -38.04 -3.31 32.36
N TRP A 163 -38.40 -4.47 31.78
CA TRP A 163 -37.58 -5.29 30.90
C TRP A 163 -38.31 -5.52 29.58
N VAL A 164 -37.80 -4.96 28.49
CA VAL A 164 -38.48 -4.93 27.21
C VAL A 164 -37.67 -5.66 26.15
N CYS A 165 -38.17 -6.79 25.66
CA CYS A 165 -37.60 -7.49 24.51
C CYS A 165 -38.24 -6.98 23.22
N ALA A 166 -37.63 -5.99 22.57
CA ALA A 166 -38.16 -5.39 21.36
C ALA A 166 -37.09 -4.71 20.49
N ASP A 167 -37.44 -4.44 19.23
CA ASP A 167 -36.61 -3.67 18.31
C ASP A 167 -36.69 -2.17 18.64
N ALA A 168 -35.61 -1.61 19.20
CA ALA A 168 -35.49 -0.21 19.57
C ALA A 168 -35.66 0.78 18.39
N THR A 169 -35.55 0.32 17.14
CA THR A 169 -35.73 1.15 15.94
C THR A 169 -37.19 1.49 15.65
N VAL A 170 -38.13 0.75 16.25
CA VAL A 170 -39.58 0.91 16.04
C VAL A 170 -40.40 0.82 17.32
N TRP A 171 -39.81 0.34 18.43
CA TRP A 171 -40.50 0.21 19.71
C TRP A 171 -40.96 1.57 20.22
N GLN A 172 -42.13 1.59 20.84
CA GLN A 172 -42.72 2.76 21.48
C GLN A 172 -43.13 2.37 22.90
N PRO A 173 -42.91 3.23 23.90
CA PRO A 173 -43.32 2.95 25.26
C PRO A 173 -44.84 3.01 25.40
N GLN A 174 -45.34 2.48 26.52
CA GLN A 174 -46.76 2.64 26.87
C GLN A 174 -47.12 4.13 27.00
N SER A 175 -48.38 4.47 26.67
CA SER A 175 -48.86 5.85 26.69
C SER A 175 -48.60 6.53 28.04
N GLY A 176 -47.90 7.67 28.02
CA GLY A 176 -47.59 8.48 29.20
C GLY A 176 -46.24 8.18 29.87
N VAL A 177 -45.51 7.14 29.43
CA VAL A 177 -44.15 6.87 29.90
C VAL A 177 -43.16 7.77 29.16
N SER A 178 -42.27 8.43 29.91
CA SER A 178 -41.23 9.31 29.38
C SER A 178 -39.95 9.22 30.22
N TYR A 179 -38.82 9.58 29.62
CA TYR A 179 -37.48 9.36 30.18
C TYR A 179 -36.69 10.65 30.29
N ASP A 180 -35.88 10.76 31.34
CA ASP A 180 -34.94 11.86 31.54
C ASP A 180 -33.67 11.68 30.67
N LEU A 181 -33.27 10.41 30.46
CA LEU A 181 -32.14 10.03 29.62
C LEU A 181 -32.53 8.86 28.71
N ILE A 182 -32.12 8.92 27.45
CA ILE A 182 -32.16 7.77 26.53
C ILE A 182 -30.72 7.44 26.16
N LEU A 183 -30.27 6.28 26.64
CA LEU A 183 -28.95 5.73 26.40
C LEU A 183 -29.05 4.68 25.29
N SER A 184 -28.27 4.85 24.22
CA SER A 184 -28.06 3.81 23.23
C SER A 184 -26.65 3.91 22.69
N GLU A 185 -25.98 2.77 22.64
CA GLU A 185 -24.62 2.65 22.13
C GLU A 185 -24.58 1.42 21.22
N THR A 186 -25.39 1.48 20.17
CA THR A 186 -25.68 0.42 19.20
C THR A 186 -25.17 0.90 17.84
N MET A 187 -23.86 1.19 17.81
CA MET A 187 -23.20 1.89 16.73
C MET A 187 -21.84 1.29 16.39
N ASN A 188 -21.47 1.45 15.13
CA ASN A 188 -20.12 1.21 14.65
C ASN A 188 -19.45 2.53 14.22
N GLN A 189 -18.16 2.46 13.90
CA GLN A 189 -17.41 3.54 13.27
C GLN A 189 -18.21 4.17 12.12
N PHE A 190 -18.27 5.50 12.12
CA PHE A 190 -18.92 6.30 11.09
C PHE A 190 -20.45 6.06 10.95
N LEU A 191 -21.09 5.52 12.00
CA LEU A 191 -22.53 5.19 12.05
C LEU A 191 -23.00 4.25 10.93
N GLU A 192 -22.11 3.37 10.46
CA GLU A 192 -22.43 2.34 9.48
C GLU A 192 -22.78 1.01 10.17
N GLN A 193 -23.44 0.11 9.44
CA GLN A 193 -23.87 -1.24 9.82
C GLN A 193 -24.90 -1.35 10.95
N GLU A 194 -24.79 -0.56 12.01
CA GLU A 194 -25.63 -0.66 13.21
C GLU A 194 -26.67 0.48 13.30
N PRO A 195 -27.83 0.25 13.95
CA PRO A 195 -29.03 1.09 13.78
C PRO A 195 -29.09 2.36 14.66
N GLN A 196 -27.97 2.86 15.18
CA GLN A 196 -27.92 4.01 16.12
C GLN A 196 -28.73 5.24 15.66
N VAL A 197 -28.60 5.63 14.38
CA VAL A 197 -29.32 6.79 13.83
C VAL A 197 -30.83 6.59 14.00
N GLN A 198 -31.34 5.42 13.59
CA GLN A 198 -32.76 5.13 13.68
C GLN A 198 -33.24 4.98 15.13
N ILE A 199 -32.43 4.38 16.01
CA ILE A 199 -32.79 4.26 17.43
C ILE A 199 -33.05 5.65 18.03
N PHE A 200 -32.16 6.62 17.78
CA PHE A 200 -32.34 7.97 18.27
C PHE A 200 -33.51 8.71 17.62
N VAL A 201 -33.71 8.54 16.30
CA VAL A 201 -34.87 9.09 15.59
C VAL A 201 -36.19 8.57 16.18
N ASN A 202 -36.26 7.27 16.47
CA ASN A 202 -37.46 6.61 16.97
C ASN A 202 -37.74 6.91 18.45
N LEU A 203 -36.70 6.90 19.30
CA LEU A 203 -36.87 6.99 20.75
C LEU A 203 -36.85 8.44 21.29
N GLN A 204 -36.27 9.41 20.58
CA GLN A 204 -36.23 10.80 21.08
C GLN A 204 -37.58 11.42 21.47
N PRO A 205 -38.74 11.08 20.84
CA PRO A 205 -40.05 11.57 21.31
C PRO A 205 -40.41 11.16 22.73
N CYS A 206 -39.76 10.12 23.26
CA CYS A 206 -39.97 9.61 24.62
C CYS A 206 -39.22 10.42 25.68
N LEU A 207 -38.41 11.41 25.29
CA LEU A 207 -37.72 12.29 26.22
C LEU A 207 -38.70 13.25 26.90
N LYS A 208 -38.50 13.46 28.21
CA LYS A 208 -39.10 14.59 28.94
C LYS A 208 -38.50 15.90 28.47
N ASP A 209 -39.20 16.99 28.79
CA ASP A 209 -38.63 18.34 28.67
C ASP A 209 -37.32 18.44 29.47
N GLY A 210 -36.24 18.87 28.81
CA GLY A 210 -34.89 18.91 29.39
C GLY A 210 -34.15 17.56 29.44
N GLY A 211 -34.77 16.48 28.95
CA GLY A 211 -34.11 15.19 28.76
C GLY A 211 -33.04 15.24 27.67
N CYS A 212 -32.13 14.27 27.66
CA CYS A 212 -31.10 14.18 26.62
C CYS A 212 -30.80 12.74 26.16
N LEU A 213 -30.21 12.65 24.97
CA LEU A 213 -29.64 11.42 24.43
C LEU A 213 -28.23 11.20 24.99
N ILE A 214 -27.84 9.94 25.17
CA ILE A 214 -26.48 9.52 25.48
C ILE A 214 -26.05 8.47 24.43
N PRO A 215 -25.03 8.74 23.60
CA PRO A 215 -24.22 9.97 23.58
C PRO A 215 -25.01 11.22 23.15
N GLN A 216 -24.57 12.39 23.63
CA GLN A 216 -25.13 13.69 23.22
C GLN A 216 -24.82 14.04 21.76
N GLN A 217 -23.66 13.61 21.27
CA GLN A 217 -23.20 13.90 19.92
C GLN A 217 -22.34 12.75 19.36
N VAL A 218 -22.58 12.37 18.10
CA VAL A 218 -21.65 11.59 17.28
C VAL A 218 -21.33 12.40 16.03
N LEU A 219 -20.15 13.00 16.00
CA LEU A 219 -19.68 13.84 14.90
C LEU A 219 -18.87 13.00 13.92
N LEU A 220 -19.34 12.99 12.67
CA LEU A 220 -18.66 12.39 11.53
C LEU A 220 -17.93 13.47 10.75
N SER A 221 -16.68 13.24 10.37
CA SER A 221 -15.90 14.19 9.56
C SER A 221 -15.02 13.49 8.54
N ALA A 222 -14.58 14.23 7.53
CA ALA A 222 -13.69 13.73 6.49
C ALA A 222 -12.44 14.61 6.37
N ASP A 223 -11.31 13.95 6.14
CA ASP A 223 -10.03 14.55 5.76
C ASP A 223 -9.55 13.93 4.44
N LEU A 224 -8.89 14.75 3.62
CA LEU A 224 -8.16 14.32 2.44
C LEU A 224 -6.69 14.09 2.82
N GLU A 225 -6.15 12.92 2.51
CA GLU A 225 -4.77 12.54 2.82
C GLU A 225 -4.01 12.02 1.60
N TRP A 226 -2.72 12.34 1.48
CA TRP A 226 -1.84 11.70 0.50
C TRP A 226 -0.38 11.78 0.93
N GLN A 227 0.47 10.93 0.35
CA GLN A 227 1.91 11.04 0.53
C GLN A 227 2.49 11.98 -0.52
N TYR A 228 3.33 12.90 -0.08
CA TYR A 228 4.15 13.74 -0.95
C TYR A 228 5.55 13.81 -0.36
N LYS A 229 6.57 13.41 -1.11
CA LYS A 229 7.97 13.39 -0.63
C LYS A 229 8.14 12.69 0.74
N GLN A 230 7.52 11.51 0.88
CA GLN A 230 7.50 10.72 2.12
C GLN A 230 6.89 11.44 3.34
N LYS A 231 6.15 12.53 3.12
CA LYS A 231 5.40 13.23 4.17
C LYS A 231 3.91 13.14 3.88
N LEU A 232 3.16 12.76 4.92
CA LEU A 232 1.70 12.78 4.88
C LEU A 232 1.23 14.24 4.76
N GLN A 233 0.58 14.54 3.65
CA GLN A 233 -0.23 15.73 3.47
C GLN A 233 -1.63 15.42 3.98
N ARG A 234 -2.21 16.36 4.73
CA ARG A 234 -3.59 16.27 5.21
C ARG A 234 -4.29 17.59 4.97
N HIS A 235 -5.50 17.53 4.42
CA HIS A 235 -6.39 18.67 4.29
C HIS A 235 -7.74 18.33 4.93
N ARG A 236 -8.21 19.15 5.87
CA ARG A 236 -9.49 18.93 6.54
C ARG A 236 -10.64 19.34 5.62
N LEU A 237 -11.53 18.41 5.27
CA LEU A 237 -12.71 18.72 4.47
C LEU A 237 -13.86 19.23 5.34
N GLY A 238 -14.00 18.69 6.56
CA GLY A 238 -14.96 19.19 7.55
C GLY A 238 -15.97 18.13 8.01
N PRO A 239 -17.05 18.55 8.69
CA PRO A 239 -18.07 17.64 9.21
C PRO A 239 -18.93 17.06 8.08
N VAL A 240 -19.10 15.74 8.07
CA VAL A 240 -19.99 15.00 7.16
C VAL A 240 -21.41 15.00 7.69
N PHE A 241 -21.58 14.64 8.96
CA PHE A 241 -22.87 14.54 9.64
C PHE A 241 -22.66 14.60 11.15
N CYS A 242 -23.70 15.02 11.88
CA CYS A 242 -23.71 15.03 13.33
C CYS A 242 -25.00 14.39 13.80
N LEU A 243 -24.91 13.27 14.53
CA LEU A 243 -26.05 12.69 15.23
C LEU A 243 -26.12 13.27 16.64
N ASP A 244 -27.18 14.00 16.91
CA ASP A 244 -27.52 14.65 18.18
C ASP A 244 -29.05 14.73 18.30
N LEU A 245 -29.55 15.38 19.37
CA LEU A 245 -31.00 15.48 19.59
C LEU A 245 -31.72 16.28 18.48
N ASP A 246 -31.09 17.33 17.94
CA ASP A 246 -31.73 18.21 16.96
C ASP A 246 -31.80 17.54 15.59
N SER A 247 -30.73 16.88 15.16
CA SER A 247 -30.71 16.05 13.96
C SER A 247 -31.68 14.86 14.08
N ALA A 248 -31.74 14.17 15.22
CA ALA A 248 -32.70 13.09 15.45
C ALA A 248 -34.16 13.59 15.35
N LYS A 249 -34.49 14.74 15.96
CA LYS A 249 -35.80 15.41 15.83
C LYS A 249 -36.12 15.79 14.39
N ALA A 250 -35.15 16.38 13.69
CA ALA A 250 -35.32 16.80 12.31
C ALA A 250 -35.58 15.60 11.38
N LEU A 251 -34.85 14.50 11.56
CA LEU A 251 -35.05 13.26 10.82
C LEU A 251 -36.41 12.62 11.12
N ALA A 252 -36.85 12.62 12.39
CA ALA A 252 -38.20 12.15 12.76
C ALA A 252 -39.32 12.96 12.08
N GLN A 253 -39.06 14.24 11.76
CA GLN A 253 -39.95 15.11 11.00
C GLN A 253 -39.83 14.95 9.48
N GLY A 254 -39.06 13.97 8.99
CA GLY A 254 -38.87 13.70 7.57
C GLY A 254 -37.84 14.58 6.86
N LYS A 255 -36.98 15.32 7.59
CA LYS A 255 -35.92 16.16 7.00
C LYS A 255 -34.70 15.33 6.59
N THR A 256 -34.89 14.43 5.61
CA THR A 256 -33.86 13.51 5.12
C THR A 256 -32.68 14.19 4.42
N GLY A 257 -32.80 15.47 4.03
CA GLY A 257 -31.69 16.24 3.46
C GLY A 257 -30.46 16.36 4.38
N LEU A 258 -30.61 16.14 5.70
CA LEU A 258 -29.48 16.07 6.64
C LEU A 258 -28.58 14.85 6.43
N LEU A 259 -29.08 13.82 5.74
CA LEU A 259 -28.36 12.60 5.40
C LEU A 259 -27.61 12.72 4.05
N GLN A 260 -27.54 13.94 3.51
CA GLN A 260 -26.78 14.28 2.32
C GLN A 260 -25.82 15.42 2.65
N ASN A 261 -24.60 15.34 2.16
CA ASN A 261 -23.63 16.41 2.32
C ASN A 261 -22.74 16.52 1.08
N GLN A 262 -22.41 17.76 0.71
CA GLN A 262 -21.55 18.07 -0.42
C GLN A 262 -20.36 18.88 0.09
N MET A 263 -19.15 18.40 -0.20
CA MET A 263 -17.91 19.05 0.18
C MET A 263 -17.15 19.47 -1.07
N LEU A 264 -16.78 20.74 -1.16
CA LEU A 264 -15.88 21.22 -2.20
C LEU A 264 -14.47 20.70 -1.90
N LEU A 265 -13.90 19.95 -2.83
CA LEU A 265 -12.51 19.54 -2.73
C LEU A 265 -11.60 20.75 -2.95
N PRO A 266 -10.50 20.88 -2.19
CA PRO A 266 -9.52 21.93 -2.44
C PRO A 266 -8.85 21.74 -3.81
N GLU A 267 -8.12 22.76 -4.24
CA GLU A 267 -7.14 22.58 -5.31
C GLU A 267 -5.92 21.83 -4.75
N PHE A 268 -5.51 20.77 -5.45
CA PHE A 268 -4.31 20.00 -5.15
C PHE A 268 -3.77 19.38 -6.44
N GLU A 269 -2.50 18.98 -6.41
CA GLU A 269 -1.89 18.34 -7.57
C GLU A 269 -2.53 16.97 -7.85
N PRO A 270 -3.00 16.74 -9.09
CA PRO A 270 -3.48 15.45 -9.57
C PRO A 270 -2.64 14.25 -9.16
N GLY A 271 -3.29 13.25 -8.56
CA GLY A 271 -2.69 11.97 -8.20
C GLY A 271 -3.56 11.17 -7.22
N PRO A 272 -3.18 9.94 -6.86
CA PRO A 272 -3.88 9.14 -5.86
C PRO A 272 -3.95 9.85 -4.49
N VAL A 273 -5.14 9.84 -3.90
CA VAL A 273 -5.44 10.40 -2.58
C VAL A 273 -6.33 9.44 -1.78
N ASP A 274 -6.29 9.54 -0.46
CA ASP A 274 -7.14 8.80 0.47
C ASP A 274 -8.16 9.77 1.09
N ILE A 275 -9.39 9.31 1.27
CA ILE A 275 -10.37 9.99 2.14
C ILE A 275 -10.39 9.26 3.48
N LYS A 276 -9.96 9.96 4.52
CA LYS A 276 -10.00 9.52 5.91
C LYS A 276 -11.33 9.95 6.53
N LEU A 277 -12.07 9.00 7.06
CA LEU A 277 -13.38 9.17 7.69
C LEU A 277 -13.23 9.01 9.19
N CYS A 278 -13.56 10.06 9.94
CA CYS A 278 -13.34 10.17 11.38
C CYS A 278 -14.67 10.18 12.14
N THR A 279 -14.68 9.58 13.32
CA THR A 279 -15.80 9.60 14.26
C THR A 279 -15.31 10.16 15.60
N GLU A 280 -16.00 11.18 16.10
CA GLU A 280 -15.81 11.72 17.45
C GLU A 280 -17.13 11.61 18.20
N ILE A 281 -17.10 11.19 19.47
CA ILE A 281 -18.30 10.95 20.26
C ILE A 281 -18.23 11.83 21.50
N GLN A 282 -19.19 12.72 21.68
CA GLN A 282 -19.45 13.39 22.95
C GLN A 282 -20.52 12.60 23.70
N VAL A 283 -20.10 11.87 24.73
CA VAL A 283 -21.03 11.06 25.51
C VAL A 283 -21.92 11.96 26.35
N TYR A 284 -21.32 12.85 27.15
CA TYR A 284 -22.02 13.87 27.92
C TYR A 284 -21.06 14.99 28.34
N GLN A 285 -21.41 16.27 28.09
CA GLN A 285 -20.60 17.43 28.48
C GLN A 285 -19.12 17.28 28.07
N GLN A 286 -18.17 17.25 29.01
CA GLN A 286 -16.74 17.10 28.75
C GLN A 286 -16.30 15.67 28.38
N PHE A 287 -17.13 14.66 28.60
CA PHE A 287 -16.78 13.26 28.36
C PHE A 287 -16.86 12.96 26.87
N ARG A 288 -15.69 12.73 26.26
CA ARG A 288 -15.53 12.51 24.81
C ARG A 288 -14.63 11.32 24.52
N LEU A 289 -14.94 10.64 23.42
CA LEU A 289 -14.03 9.72 22.73
C LEU A 289 -13.58 10.40 21.44
N VAL A 290 -12.27 10.56 21.29
CA VAL A 290 -11.62 11.13 20.10
C VAL A 290 -10.80 10.06 19.37
N GLU A 291 -10.18 10.44 18.25
CA GLU A 291 -9.48 9.53 17.34
C GLU A 291 -8.56 8.54 18.07
N LYS A 292 -8.66 7.25 17.72
CA LYS A 292 -7.81 6.14 18.24
C LYS A 292 -7.97 5.79 19.71
N GLN A 293 -8.94 6.37 20.41
CA GLN A 293 -9.22 6.00 21.80
C GLN A 293 -10.12 4.79 21.94
N SER A 294 -10.98 4.52 20.96
CA SER A 294 -11.93 3.42 20.95
C SER A 294 -11.97 2.79 19.57
N GLN A 295 -12.43 1.54 19.49
CA GLN A 295 -12.79 0.92 18.22
C GLN A 295 -13.79 1.79 17.45
N LEU A 296 -14.69 2.52 18.10
CA LEU A 296 -15.66 3.41 17.45
C LEU A 296 -15.02 4.65 16.81
N THR A 297 -13.83 5.05 17.27
CA THR A 297 -13.12 6.25 16.83
C THR A 297 -11.85 5.94 16.03
N LEU A 298 -11.68 4.70 15.59
CA LEU A 298 -10.70 4.36 14.56
C LEU A 298 -11.19 4.90 13.20
N ALA A 299 -10.28 5.56 12.49
CA ALA A 299 -10.62 6.14 11.20
C ALA A 299 -10.82 5.05 10.13
N LYS A 300 -11.83 5.23 9.29
CA LYS A 300 -12.02 4.43 8.07
C LYS A 300 -11.37 5.14 6.89
N TYR A 301 -10.96 4.37 5.88
CA TYR A 301 -10.29 4.91 4.71
C TYR A 301 -10.96 4.47 3.43
N ARG A 302 -11.14 5.40 2.48
CA ARG A 302 -11.32 5.12 1.06
C ARG A 302 -10.00 5.46 0.37
N LYS A 303 -9.28 4.44 -0.11
CA LYS A 303 -7.86 4.57 -0.50
C LYS A 303 -7.66 4.69 -2.00
N GLN A 304 -6.58 5.36 -2.38
CA GLN A 304 -6.08 5.52 -3.75
C GLN A 304 -7.16 5.97 -4.74
N LEU A 305 -8.01 6.90 -4.30
CA LEU A 305 -8.99 7.54 -5.15
C LEU A 305 -8.30 8.52 -6.10
N LEU A 306 -8.81 8.62 -7.32
CA LEU A 306 -8.41 9.65 -8.28
C LEU A 306 -9.47 10.73 -8.31
N LEU A 307 -9.43 11.61 -7.33
CA LEU A 307 -10.40 12.70 -7.21
C LEU A 307 -10.01 13.84 -8.14
N LYS A 308 -10.99 14.41 -8.85
CA LYS A 308 -10.79 15.64 -9.62
C LYS A 308 -10.66 16.84 -8.65
N PRO A 309 -9.52 17.56 -8.61
CA PRO A 309 -9.37 18.75 -7.77
C PRO A 309 -10.43 19.81 -8.08
N GLY A 310 -10.84 20.59 -7.08
CA GLY A 310 -11.87 21.62 -7.22
C GLY A 310 -13.30 21.10 -7.50
N SER A 311 -13.50 19.79 -7.55
CA SER A 311 -14.83 19.19 -7.74
C SER A 311 -15.56 18.95 -6.41
N VAL A 312 -16.81 18.51 -6.50
CA VAL A 312 -17.63 18.20 -5.32
C VAL A 312 -17.51 16.72 -4.96
N LEU A 313 -17.30 16.46 -3.68
CA LEU A 313 -17.39 15.15 -3.05
C LEU A 313 -18.75 15.03 -2.36
N GLU A 314 -19.52 14.01 -2.71
CA GLU A 314 -20.89 13.84 -2.21
C GLU A 314 -20.97 12.66 -1.25
N PHE A 315 -21.52 12.90 -0.06
CA PHE A 315 -21.82 11.90 0.94
C PHE A 315 -23.33 11.71 0.99
N SER A 316 -23.80 10.47 0.88
CA SER A 316 -25.21 10.11 1.07
C SER A 316 -25.35 8.92 2.00
N TYR A 317 -26.11 9.07 3.08
CA TYR A 317 -26.39 7.98 4.01
C TYR A 317 -27.51 7.10 3.45
N GLN A 318 -27.15 5.87 3.14
CA GLN A 318 -28.06 4.83 2.70
C GLN A 318 -28.58 4.11 3.95
N SER A 319 -29.85 4.35 4.29
CA SER A 319 -30.53 3.56 5.33
C SER A 319 -30.94 2.19 4.80
N GLY A 320 -31.15 1.23 5.69
CA GLY A 320 -31.52 -0.15 5.36
C GLY A 320 -30.95 -1.13 6.38
N GLN A 321 -30.96 -2.43 6.07
CA GLN A 321 -30.47 -3.46 6.99
C GLN A 321 -28.96 -3.36 7.26
N ILE A 322 -28.21 -2.69 6.39
CA ILE A 322 -26.79 -2.40 6.54
C ILE A 322 -26.57 -0.92 6.17
N PRO A 323 -26.79 0.02 7.10
CA PRO A 323 -26.61 1.42 6.83
C PRO A 323 -25.17 1.74 6.44
N LEU A 324 -24.97 2.64 5.48
CA LEU A 324 -23.63 3.05 5.05
C LEU A 324 -23.61 4.47 4.49
N TRP A 325 -22.44 5.11 4.52
CA TRP A 325 -22.23 6.36 3.78
C TRP A 325 -21.67 6.03 2.39
N GLN A 326 -22.51 6.25 1.38
CA GLN A 326 -22.08 6.24 -0.01
C GLN A 326 -21.30 7.51 -0.30
N LEU A 327 -20.20 7.34 -1.04
CA LEU A 327 -19.29 8.41 -1.43
C LEU A 327 -19.26 8.49 -2.96
N ASP A 328 -19.84 9.53 -3.52
CA ASP A 328 -19.83 9.79 -4.95
C ASP A 328 -18.86 10.95 -5.26
N TYR A 329 -18.11 10.83 -6.34
CA TYR A 329 -17.08 11.79 -6.70
C TYR A 329 -16.80 11.82 -8.20
N GLN A 330 -16.34 12.98 -8.68
CA GLN A 330 -15.81 13.08 -10.03
C GLN A 330 -14.40 12.50 -10.07
N SER A 331 -14.24 11.43 -10.85
CA SER A 331 -12.92 10.85 -11.09
C SER A 331 -12.10 11.73 -12.03
N LEU A 332 -10.82 11.86 -11.73
CA LEU A 332 -9.88 12.52 -12.61
C LEU A 332 -9.70 11.68 -13.88
N SER A 333 -9.88 12.30 -15.04
CA SER A 333 -9.52 11.71 -16.32
C SER A 333 -8.04 11.93 -16.59
N PHE A 334 -7.34 10.85 -16.94
CA PHE A 334 -5.94 10.89 -17.37
C PHE A 334 -5.87 10.55 -18.87
N PRO A 335 -6.13 11.52 -19.76
CA PRO A 335 -5.92 11.31 -21.18
C PRO A 335 -4.42 11.20 -21.45
N LEU A 336 -4.08 10.32 -22.39
CA LEU A 336 -2.69 10.12 -22.79
C LEU A 336 -2.22 11.33 -23.62
N ALA A 337 -1.26 12.07 -23.09
CA ALA A 337 -0.68 13.27 -23.69
C ALA A 337 0.09 12.93 -24.96
N ALA A 338 0.22 13.91 -25.86
CA ALA A 338 1.04 13.77 -27.05
C ALA A 338 2.53 13.64 -26.68
N SER A 339 3.33 13.01 -27.55
CA SER A 339 4.76 12.81 -27.28
C SER A 339 5.54 14.13 -27.19
N ASP A 340 5.05 15.21 -27.81
CA ASP A 340 5.64 16.54 -27.76
C ASP A 340 5.20 17.36 -26.53
N ASP A 341 4.49 16.77 -25.58
CA ASP A 341 4.28 17.36 -24.27
C ASP A 341 5.59 17.35 -23.47
N LEU A 342 6.19 18.54 -23.35
CA LEU A 342 7.48 18.76 -22.71
C LEU A 342 7.39 19.06 -21.21
N SER A 343 6.25 18.77 -20.57
CA SER A 343 6.01 19.07 -19.16
C SER A 343 7.01 18.42 -18.19
N VAL A 344 7.71 17.36 -18.62
CA VAL A 344 8.75 16.72 -17.82
C VAL A 344 10.11 17.23 -18.27
N GLU A 345 10.53 18.35 -17.68
CA GLU A 345 11.87 18.94 -17.81
C GLU A 345 12.36 19.17 -19.25
N GLY A 346 11.44 19.35 -20.20
CA GLY A 346 11.78 19.58 -21.60
C GLY A 346 12.01 18.31 -22.42
N LEU A 347 11.80 17.11 -21.86
CA LEU A 347 12.09 15.83 -22.52
C LEU A 347 10.87 15.28 -23.29
N PHE A 348 11.08 15.01 -24.57
CA PHE A 348 10.10 14.42 -25.48
C PHE A 348 9.68 13.03 -24.99
N HIS A 349 8.39 12.71 -25.10
CA HIS A 349 7.75 11.44 -24.75
C HIS A 349 7.71 11.10 -23.24
N PHE A 350 8.41 11.84 -22.37
CA PHE A 350 8.55 11.46 -20.97
C PHE A 350 7.25 11.60 -20.18
N TYR A 351 6.53 12.71 -20.35
CA TYR A 351 5.22 12.87 -19.70
C TYR A 351 4.24 11.76 -20.13
N ARG A 352 4.23 11.44 -21.44
CA ARG A 352 3.45 10.35 -22.01
C ARG A 352 3.83 8.98 -21.41
N LEU A 353 5.12 8.67 -21.31
CA LEU A 353 5.62 7.44 -20.68
C LEU A 353 5.18 7.34 -19.21
N TRP A 354 5.28 8.44 -18.45
CA TRP A 354 4.78 8.47 -17.08
C TRP A 354 3.28 8.22 -17.00
N GLN A 355 2.48 8.86 -17.84
CA GLN A 355 1.04 8.60 -17.88
C GLN A 355 0.72 7.15 -18.26
N LYS A 356 1.42 6.54 -19.23
CA LYS A 356 1.28 5.11 -19.53
C LYS A 356 1.53 4.25 -18.28
N THR A 357 2.54 4.63 -17.50
CA THR A 357 2.87 3.95 -16.25
C THR A 357 1.76 4.12 -15.20
N GLN A 358 1.24 5.34 -15.01
CA GLN A 358 0.13 5.59 -14.08
C GLN A 358 -1.15 4.86 -14.49
N ILE A 359 -1.50 4.85 -15.77
CA ILE A 359 -2.64 4.12 -16.32
C ILE A 359 -2.54 2.62 -16.00
N LYS A 360 -1.36 2.01 -16.21
CA LYS A 360 -1.09 0.60 -15.86
C LYS A 360 -1.15 0.36 -14.35
N LYS A 361 -0.46 1.20 -13.57
CA LYS A 361 -0.36 1.10 -12.11
C LYS A 361 -1.72 1.19 -11.43
N LEU A 362 -2.57 2.10 -11.89
CA LEU A 362 -3.88 2.41 -11.31
C LEU A 362 -5.03 1.68 -12.02
N LYS A 363 -4.72 0.81 -12.98
CA LYS A 363 -5.69 0.00 -13.75
C LYS A 363 -6.80 0.83 -14.39
N LEU A 364 -6.43 1.97 -14.98
CA LEU A 364 -7.40 2.89 -15.59
C LEU A 364 -7.89 2.35 -16.94
N PRO A 365 -9.16 2.63 -17.33
CA PRO A 365 -9.77 2.13 -18.55
C PRO A 365 -9.28 2.83 -19.83
N THR A 366 -8.06 3.38 -19.83
CA THR A 366 -7.47 4.08 -20.96
C THR A 366 -6.66 3.09 -21.80
N ALA A 367 -7.03 2.91 -23.07
CA ALA A 367 -6.28 2.06 -23.99
C ALA A 367 -4.87 2.63 -24.24
N LEU A 368 -3.86 1.76 -24.19
CA LEU A 368 -2.47 2.12 -24.41
C LEU A 368 -2.00 1.67 -25.79
N PRO A 369 -1.17 2.47 -26.50
CA PRO A 369 -0.56 2.05 -27.76
C PRO A 369 0.35 0.84 -27.56
N ALA A 370 0.21 -0.18 -28.41
CA ALA A 370 1.02 -1.40 -28.35
C ALA A 370 2.48 -1.19 -28.81
N ASN A 371 2.72 -0.23 -29.70
CA ASN A 371 3.97 -0.13 -30.47
C ASN A 371 4.92 0.98 -30.00
N GLU A 372 4.80 1.44 -28.75
CA GLU A 372 5.63 2.54 -28.22
C GLU A 372 6.73 2.07 -27.25
N TRP A 373 6.78 0.79 -26.90
CA TRP A 373 7.72 0.27 -25.89
C TRP A 373 9.19 0.60 -26.19
N LEU A 374 9.60 0.50 -27.46
CA LEU A 374 10.98 0.79 -27.83
C LEU A 374 11.31 2.29 -27.78
N VAL A 375 10.31 3.16 -28.01
CA VAL A 375 10.44 4.62 -27.80
C VAL A 375 10.57 4.93 -26.30
N ASP A 376 9.76 4.26 -25.47
CA ASP A 376 9.82 4.39 -24.01
C ASP A 376 11.20 4.03 -23.47
N ARG A 377 11.71 2.86 -23.90
CA ARG A 377 13.04 2.40 -23.53
C ARG A 377 14.13 3.35 -24.02
N ALA A 378 14.05 3.78 -25.29
CA ALA A 378 15.03 4.68 -25.88
C ALA A 378 15.11 6.02 -25.15
N LEU A 379 13.97 6.57 -24.70
CA LEU A 379 13.97 7.76 -23.88
C LEU A 379 14.76 7.56 -22.58
N LEU A 380 14.51 6.46 -21.86
CA LEU A 380 15.21 6.17 -20.61
C LEU A 380 16.71 5.96 -20.84
N ASP A 381 17.08 5.27 -21.90
CA ASP A 381 18.47 5.01 -22.27
C ASP A 381 19.19 6.31 -22.68
N LEU A 382 18.60 7.14 -23.55
CA LEU A 382 19.19 8.41 -24.00
C LEU A 382 19.25 9.48 -22.90
N ALA A 383 18.29 9.48 -21.97
CA ALA A 383 18.35 10.31 -20.77
C ALA A 383 19.43 9.85 -19.76
N GLY A 384 20.06 8.70 -20.01
CA GLY A 384 21.05 8.11 -19.12
C GLY A 384 20.45 7.50 -17.85
N LEU A 385 19.14 7.31 -17.79
CA LEU A 385 18.51 6.59 -16.68
C LEU A 385 18.83 5.10 -16.80
N GLY A 386 18.57 4.53 -17.99
CA GLY A 386 18.51 3.09 -18.18
C GLY A 386 17.15 2.52 -17.80
N LEU A 387 16.83 1.34 -18.34
CA LEU A 387 15.48 0.79 -18.26
C LEU A 387 15.02 0.51 -16.82
N HIS A 388 15.81 -0.24 -16.04
CA HIS A 388 15.42 -0.66 -14.69
C HIS A 388 15.21 0.52 -13.72
N PRO A 389 16.20 1.41 -13.49
CA PRO A 389 16.01 2.58 -12.63
C PRO A 389 14.98 3.57 -13.20
N GLY A 390 14.86 3.68 -14.52
CA GLY A 390 13.81 4.49 -15.17
C GLY A 390 12.41 4.01 -14.82
N LEU A 391 12.15 2.70 -14.90
CA LEU A 391 10.87 2.12 -14.48
C LEU A 391 10.62 2.29 -12.98
N GLN A 392 11.63 2.10 -12.13
CA GLN A 392 11.51 2.34 -10.68
C GLN A 392 11.12 3.79 -10.39
N LEU A 393 11.76 4.75 -11.06
CA LEU A 393 11.43 6.17 -10.96
C LEU A 393 9.97 6.43 -11.34
N LEU A 394 9.54 5.95 -12.51
CA LEU A 394 8.17 6.14 -13.01
C LEU A 394 7.11 5.56 -12.08
N TYR A 395 7.37 4.38 -11.48
CA TYR A 395 6.46 3.74 -10.52
C TYR A 395 6.42 4.45 -9.17
N ARG A 396 7.53 5.06 -8.74
CA ARG A 396 7.64 5.77 -7.46
C ARG A 396 6.95 7.14 -7.47
N CYS A 397 6.97 7.84 -8.60
CA CYS A 397 6.37 9.17 -8.73
C CYS A 397 4.86 9.06 -9.01
N ASP A 398 4.04 9.40 -8.01
CA ASP A 398 2.58 9.43 -8.14
C ASP A 398 2.07 10.74 -8.73
N ARG A 399 2.92 11.78 -8.71
CA ARG A 399 2.61 13.13 -9.16
C ARG A 399 3.63 13.66 -10.17
N LEU A 400 3.20 14.60 -11.01
CA LEU A 400 4.04 15.19 -12.04
C LEU A 400 5.20 15.99 -11.43
N SER A 401 4.95 16.73 -10.35
CA SER A 401 5.97 17.55 -9.67
C SER A 401 7.07 16.68 -9.04
N GLU A 402 6.72 15.48 -8.56
CA GLU A 402 7.70 14.50 -8.08
C GLU A 402 8.57 14.02 -9.23
N LEU A 403 7.96 13.63 -10.35
CA LEU A 403 8.71 13.20 -11.54
C LEU A 403 9.63 14.31 -12.06
N GLN A 404 9.11 15.53 -12.21
CA GLN A 404 9.88 16.69 -12.66
C GLN A 404 11.11 16.91 -11.78
N GLN A 405 10.94 16.88 -10.45
CA GLN A 405 12.04 17.05 -9.53
C GLN A 405 13.10 15.94 -9.66
N GLU A 406 12.68 14.69 -9.77
CA GLU A 406 13.61 13.57 -9.91
C GLU A 406 14.36 13.61 -11.24
N VAL A 407 13.69 13.98 -12.33
CA VAL A 407 14.33 14.17 -13.64
C VAL A 407 15.30 15.35 -13.62
N ARG A 408 15.04 16.42 -12.86
CA ARG A 408 16.02 17.52 -12.66
C ARG A 408 17.33 17.04 -12.04
N GLN A 409 17.29 16.00 -11.19
CA GLN A 409 18.49 15.45 -10.55
C GLN A 409 19.44 14.78 -11.55
N LEU A 410 18.98 14.48 -12.76
CA LEU A 410 19.85 14.01 -13.85
C LEU A 410 20.80 15.09 -14.36
N ALA A 411 20.56 16.35 -14.01
CA ALA A 411 21.41 17.50 -14.35
C ALA A 411 21.72 17.62 -15.86
N LEU A 412 20.78 17.20 -16.72
CA LEU A 412 20.91 17.33 -18.17
C LEU A 412 20.90 18.82 -18.58
N THR A 413 21.90 19.23 -19.35
CA THR A 413 21.96 20.56 -19.95
C THR A 413 20.90 20.72 -21.05
N GLU A 414 20.52 21.96 -21.36
CA GLU A 414 19.55 22.21 -22.45
C GLU A 414 20.01 21.65 -23.80
N THR A 415 21.31 21.71 -24.10
CA THR A 415 21.89 21.09 -25.30
C THR A 415 21.68 19.58 -25.32
N GLN A 416 21.93 18.89 -24.20
CA GLN A 416 21.71 17.44 -24.10
C GLN A 416 20.23 17.10 -24.27
N LYS A 417 19.32 17.85 -23.66
CA LYS A 417 17.87 17.65 -23.83
C LYS A 417 17.44 17.83 -25.28
N GLN A 418 17.94 18.85 -25.97
CA GLN A 418 17.66 19.07 -27.39
C GLN A 418 18.18 17.92 -28.26
N GLN A 419 19.39 17.43 -28.01
CA GLN A 419 19.97 16.28 -28.71
C GLN A 419 19.15 15.00 -28.49
N ILE A 420 18.80 14.68 -27.25
CA ILE A 420 17.94 13.53 -26.91
C ILE A 420 16.61 13.61 -27.65
N ASN A 421 15.97 14.78 -27.59
CA ASN A 421 14.67 15.00 -28.23
C ASN A 421 14.74 14.91 -29.76
N GLN A 422 15.80 15.43 -30.37
CA GLN A 422 16.03 15.32 -31.81
C GLN A 422 16.22 13.86 -32.19
N GLN A 423 17.14 13.16 -31.52
CA GLN A 423 17.44 11.76 -31.78
C GLN A 423 16.21 10.87 -31.61
N LEU A 424 15.40 11.05 -30.56
CA LEU A 424 14.15 10.29 -30.38
C LEU A 424 13.16 10.52 -31.53
N ARG A 425 13.03 11.75 -32.03
CA ARG A 425 12.12 12.06 -33.15
C ARG A 425 12.60 11.42 -34.44
N GLU A 426 13.90 11.51 -34.74
CA GLU A 426 14.52 10.91 -35.92
C GLU A 426 14.38 9.38 -35.91
N LEU A 427 14.67 8.75 -34.76
CA LEU A 427 14.54 7.31 -34.58
C LEU A 427 13.08 6.84 -34.65
N ALA A 428 12.14 7.57 -34.04
CA ALA A 428 10.71 7.24 -34.13
C ALA A 428 10.18 7.40 -35.58
N ALA A 429 10.69 8.39 -36.32
CA ALA A 429 10.40 8.54 -37.75
C ALA A 429 11.04 7.43 -38.60
N GLY A 430 12.10 6.77 -38.12
CA GLY A 430 12.86 5.76 -38.86
C GLY A 430 13.81 6.38 -39.89
N GLN A 431 14.36 7.56 -39.60
CA GLN A 431 15.32 8.22 -40.47
C GLN A 431 16.69 7.54 -40.37
N GLN A 432 17.23 7.10 -41.50
CA GLN A 432 18.60 6.59 -41.61
C GLN A 432 19.49 7.69 -42.21
N SER A 433 20.58 8.03 -41.51
CA SER A 433 21.34 9.24 -41.82
C SER A 433 22.70 8.99 -42.50
N SER A 434 23.14 7.74 -42.70
CA SER A 434 24.54 7.51 -43.08
C SER A 434 24.79 6.18 -43.78
N ALA A 435 25.90 6.12 -44.52
CA ALA A 435 26.46 4.88 -45.02
C ALA A 435 26.88 3.98 -43.85
N ILE A 436 26.61 2.67 -43.98
CA ILE A 436 26.98 1.67 -42.97
C ILE A 436 28.51 1.67 -42.82
N PRO A 437 29.05 1.82 -41.61
CA PRO A 437 30.49 1.80 -41.38
C PRO A 437 31.08 0.42 -41.70
N SER A 438 32.32 0.40 -42.21
CA SER A 438 33.07 -0.82 -42.50
C SER A 438 34.31 -0.90 -41.61
N VAL A 439 34.11 -1.19 -40.33
CA VAL A 439 35.16 -1.25 -39.29
C VAL A 439 35.65 -2.66 -38.97
N LEU A 440 34.82 -3.67 -39.24
CA LEU A 440 35.15 -5.08 -39.12
C LEU A 440 35.73 -5.62 -40.43
N SER A 441 36.81 -6.40 -40.32
CA SER A 441 37.38 -7.15 -41.44
C SER A 441 36.47 -8.29 -41.91
N GLU A 442 36.68 -8.77 -43.14
CA GLU A 442 35.97 -9.93 -43.69
C GLU A 442 36.13 -11.18 -42.80
N GLN A 443 37.31 -11.37 -42.20
CA GLN A 443 37.57 -12.48 -41.28
C GLN A 443 36.74 -12.38 -40.00
N GLN A 444 36.60 -11.17 -39.45
CA GLN A 444 35.76 -10.94 -38.26
C GLN A 444 34.28 -11.14 -38.56
N LEU A 445 33.81 -10.69 -39.73
CA LEU A 445 32.44 -10.92 -40.17
C LEU A 445 32.16 -12.42 -40.39
N ALA A 446 33.06 -13.13 -41.07
CA ALA A 446 32.96 -14.57 -41.25
C ALA A 446 32.93 -15.31 -39.90
N PHE A 447 33.76 -14.88 -38.93
CA PHE A 447 33.76 -15.41 -37.57
C PHE A 447 32.42 -15.16 -36.87
N TRP A 448 31.89 -13.93 -36.93
CA TRP A 448 30.58 -13.58 -36.36
C TRP A 448 29.46 -14.45 -36.94
N HIS A 449 29.40 -14.61 -38.27
CA HIS A 449 28.37 -15.45 -38.89
C HIS A 449 28.47 -16.91 -38.47
N GLN A 450 29.69 -17.43 -38.33
CA GLN A 450 29.92 -18.83 -37.94
C GLN A 450 29.62 -19.09 -36.46
N PHE A 451 30.04 -18.19 -35.56
CA PHE A 451 30.06 -18.45 -34.12
C PHE A 451 29.08 -17.61 -33.30
N GLY A 452 28.51 -16.55 -33.87
CA GLY A 452 27.50 -15.71 -33.24
C GLY A 452 28.05 -14.77 -32.15
N TYR A 453 29.38 -14.69 -32.00
CA TYR A 453 30.04 -13.75 -31.08
C TYR A 453 31.29 -13.15 -31.73
N LEU A 454 31.75 -12.02 -31.21
CA LEU A 454 32.97 -11.35 -31.66
C LEU A 454 33.70 -10.68 -30.48
N VAL A 455 35.03 -10.70 -30.52
CA VAL A 455 35.90 -9.90 -29.66
C VAL A 455 36.56 -8.82 -30.50
N VAL A 456 36.30 -7.55 -30.19
CA VAL A 456 36.89 -6.39 -30.85
C VAL A 456 37.92 -5.78 -29.89
N PRO A 457 39.23 -5.81 -30.25
CA PRO A 457 40.27 -5.44 -29.32
C PRO A 457 40.35 -3.93 -29.09
N ALA A 458 40.69 -3.55 -27.86
CA ALA A 458 41.07 -2.19 -27.48
C ALA A 458 40.10 -1.08 -27.92
N VAL A 459 38.78 -1.30 -27.76
CA VAL A 459 37.79 -0.23 -27.97
C VAL A 459 37.89 0.86 -26.91
N LEU A 460 38.35 0.53 -25.70
CA LEU A 460 38.69 1.51 -24.67
C LEU A 460 40.20 1.57 -24.43
N THR A 461 40.69 2.74 -24.10
CA THR A 461 42.09 2.92 -23.67
C THR A 461 42.30 2.37 -22.26
N PRO A 462 43.57 2.07 -21.88
CA PRO A 462 43.90 1.70 -20.50
C PRO A 462 43.44 2.73 -19.46
N GLU A 463 43.48 4.02 -19.82
CA GLU A 463 43.02 5.11 -18.95
C GLU A 463 41.51 5.07 -18.73
N GLN A 464 40.72 4.88 -19.80
CA GLN A 464 39.25 4.74 -19.69
C GLN A 464 38.87 3.52 -18.84
N CYS A 465 39.60 2.41 -18.98
CA CYS A 465 39.41 1.23 -18.15
C CYS A 465 39.70 1.53 -16.67
N GLU A 466 40.82 2.21 -16.38
CA GLU A 466 41.17 2.60 -15.00
C GLU A 466 40.11 3.53 -14.39
N GLN A 467 39.66 4.56 -15.11
CA GLN A 467 38.62 5.48 -14.63
C GLN A 467 37.29 4.75 -14.36
N SER A 468 36.94 3.77 -15.20
CA SER A 468 35.74 2.94 -14.99
C SER A 468 35.87 2.03 -13.78
N ARG A 469 37.05 1.40 -13.58
CA ARG A 469 37.34 0.59 -12.38
C ARG A 469 37.31 1.42 -11.12
N ALA A 470 37.87 2.64 -11.14
CA ALA A 470 37.83 3.57 -10.02
C ALA A 470 36.39 3.92 -9.61
N ALA A 471 35.49 4.10 -10.58
CA ALA A 471 34.06 4.33 -10.31
C ALA A 471 33.41 3.13 -9.60
N ILE A 472 33.71 1.90 -10.06
CA ILE A 472 33.22 0.66 -9.43
C ILE A 472 33.75 0.51 -8.00
N TRP A 473 35.06 0.74 -7.80
CA TRP A 473 35.67 0.67 -6.48
C TRP A 473 35.07 1.69 -5.50
N HIS A 474 34.89 2.93 -5.97
CA HIS A 474 34.25 3.97 -5.17
C HIS A 474 32.82 3.60 -4.78
N TYR A 475 32.03 3.09 -5.72
CA TYR A 475 30.65 2.68 -5.48
C TYR A 475 30.57 1.52 -4.47
N LEU A 476 31.45 0.53 -4.59
CA LEU A 476 31.53 -0.61 -3.67
C LEU A 476 32.15 -0.25 -2.31
N GLN A 477 32.74 0.94 -2.17
CA GLN A 477 33.55 1.34 -1.01
C GLN A 477 34.66 0.31 -0.71
N ALA A 478 35.30 -0.20 -1.77
CA ALA A 478 36.30 -1.26 -1.71
C ALA A 478 37.61 -0.81 -2.37
N SER A 479 38.71 -1.52 -2.07
CA SER A 479 40.05 -1.22 -2.61
C SER A 479 40.64 -2.47 -3.29
N PRO A 480 41.29 -2.32 -4.46
CA PRO A 480 41.96 -3.43 -5.13
C PRO A 480 43.09 -4.05 -4.29
N GLU A 481 43.73 -3.28 -3.41
CA GLU A 481 44.82 -3.73 -2.55
C GLU A 481 44.34 -4.53 -1.32
N GLN A 482 43.02 -4.55 -1.06
CA GLN A 482 42.43 -5.19 0.12
C GLN A 482 41.36 -6.21 -0.29
N PRO A 483 41.72 -7.47 -0.60
CA PRO A 483 40.77 -8.48 -1.09
C PRO A 483 39.55 -8.70 -0.18
N GLN A 484 39.72 -8.61 1.14
CA GLN A 484 38.62 -8.74 2.10
C GLN A 484 37.57 -7.61 1.97
N SER A 485 37.94 -6.45 1.43
CA SER A 485 37.00 -5.34 1.22
C SER A 485 35.99 -5.63 0.10
N TRP A 486 36.34 -6.50 -0.87
CA TRP A 486 35.53 -6.81 -2.05
C TRP A 486 34.18 -7.45 -1.70
N TYR A 487 34.12 -8.13 -0.55
CA TYR A 487 32.95 -8.91 -0.13
C TYR A 487 32.02 -8.14 0.84
N ARG A 488 32.45 -6.99 1.37
CA ARG A 488 31.72 -6.26 2.43
C ARG A 488 30.37 -5.71 1.99
N HIS A 489 30.29 -5.24 0.75
CA HIS A 489 29.12 -4.54 0.21
C HIS A 489 28.52 -5.24 -1.01
N LEU A 490 28.66 -6.57 -1.11
CA LEU A 490 28.03 -7.33 -2.19
C LEU A 490 26.49 -7.31 -2.13
N GLY A 491 25.90 -6.94 -0.98
CA GLY A 491 24.46 -6.65 -0.90
C GLY A 491 24.00 -5.45 -1.75
N LEU A 492 24.93 -4.65 -2.28
CA LEU A 492 24.63 -3.63 -3.30
C LEU A 492 24.46 -4.23 -4.71
N CYS A 493 24.94 -5.46 -4.92
CA CYS A 493 24.81 -6.17 -6.18
C CYS A 493 23.53 -7.01 -6.19
N GLU A 494 22.84 -7.02 -7.33
CA GLU A 494 21.90 -8.08 -7.66
C GLU A 494 22.72 -9.23 -8.26
N LYS A 495 23.03 -10.24 -7.45
CA LYS A 495 24.02 -11.27 -7.77
C LYS A 495 25.42 -10.65 -7.97
N ILE A 496 25.88 -10.49 -9.21
CA ILE A 496 27.13 -9.77 -9.55
C ILE A 496 26.88 -8.42 -10.24
N MET A 497 25.61 -8.08 -10.51
CA MET A 497 25.24 -6.88 -11.25
C MET A 497 25.18 -5.70 -10.29
N LEU A 498 26.03 -4.70 -10.50
CA LEU A 498 26.10 -3.51 -9.66
C LEU A 498 25.29 -2.40 -10.33
N PRO A 499 24.24 -1.82 -9.69
CA PRO A 499 23.34 -0.84 -10.32
C PRO A 499 23.95 0.56 -10.47
N LEU A 500 25.17 0.62 -11.02
CA LEU A 500 25.87 1.83 -11.43
C LEU A 500 25.64 2.05 -12.94
N PHE A 501 24.62 2.82 -13.28
CA PHE A 501 24.24 3.12 -14.67
C PHE A 501 24.92 4.38 -15.22
N ARG A 502 25.17 5.38 -14.35
CA ARG A 502 25.78 6.66 -14.70
C ARG A 502 27.03 6.95 -13.90
N HIS A 503 28.06 7.36 -14.60
CA HIS A 503 29.29 7.95 -14.07
C HIS A 503 30.04 8.57 -15.26
N PRO A 504 30.72 9.72 -15.14
CA PRO A 504 31.40 10.36 -16.26
C PRO A 504 32.30 9.41 -17.08
N ALA A 505 32.99 8.48 -16.41
CA ALA A 505 33.81 7.46 -17.08
C ALA A 505 32.97 6.46 -17.91
N LEU A 506 31.86 5.96 -17.37
CA LEU A 506 30.97 5.04 -18.10
C LEU A 506 30.25 5.74 -19.25
N ASP A 507 29.93 7.01 -19.06
CA ASP A 507 29.30 7.84 -20.08
C ASP A 507 30.26 8.08 -21.24
N ALA A 508 31.52 8.42 -20.94
CA ALA A 508 32.57 8.56 -21.95
C ALA A 508 32.83 7.27 -22.73
N ASN A 509 32.71 6.09 -22.11
CA ASN A 509 32.84 4.82 -22.82
C ASN A 509 31.74 4.64 -23.89
N ARG A 510 30.50 5.06 -23.61
CA ARG A 510 29.37 4.95 -24.56
C ARG A 510 29.50 5.89 -25.77
N GLU A 511 30.26 6.97 -25.61
CA GLU A 511 30.54 7.94 -26.67
C GLU A 511 31.70 7.50 -27.60
N VAL A 512 32.35 6.36 -27.34
CA VAL A 512 33.42 5.86 -28.22
C VAL A 512 32.85 5.46 -29.59
N PRO A 513 33.26 6.12 -30.70
CA PRO A 513 32.63 5.90 -32.01
C PRO A 513 32.77 4.46 -32.51
N LEU A 514 33.92 3.81 -32.26
CA LEU A 514 34.18 2.45 -32.72
C LEU A 514 33.14 1.46 -32.18
N ILE A 515 32.70 1.62 -30.92
CA ILE A 515 31.70 0.74 -30.32
C ILE A 515 30.41 0.81 -31.13
N ARG A 516 29.88 2.03 -31.33
CA ARG A 516 28.67 2.25 -32.12
C ARG A 516 28.83 1.71 -33.55
N GLN A 517 29.96 2.01 -34.21
CA GLN A 517 30.21 1.59 -35.59
C GLN A 517 30.22 0.06 -35.75
N VAL A 518 30.76 -0.69 -34.78
CA VAL A 518 30.71 -2.15 -34.81
C VAL A 518 29.25 -2.64 -34.76
N PHE A 519 28.43 -2.10 -33.85
CA PHE A 519 27.01 -2.46 -33.81
C PHE A 519 26.27 -2.07 -35.09
N GLU A 520 26.51 -0.87 -35.63
CA GLU A 520 25.88 -0.42 -36.88
C GLU A 520 26.24 -1.32 -38.07
N GLN A 521 27.49 -1.79 -38.14
CA GLN A 521 27.90 -2.75 -39.15
C GLN A 521 27.26 -4.13 -38.93
N LEU A 522 27.14 -4.62 -37.70
CA LEU A 522 26.48 -5.91 -37.44
C LEU A 522 24.97 -5.87 -37.71
N TRP A 523 24.31 -4.77 -37.35
CA TRP A 523 22.88 -4.54 -37.59
C TRP A 523 22.55 -4.07 -39.01
N GLN A 524 23.57 -3.73 -39.83
CA GLN A 524 23.41 -3.16 -41.17
C GLN A 524 22.51 -1.91 -41.21
N ARG A 525 22.55 -1.08 -40.16
CA ARG A 525 21.74 0.15 -40.02
C ARG A 525 22.37 1.10 -39.02
N THR A 526 22.01 2.39 -39.11
CA THR A 526 22.62 3.46 -38.29
C THR A 526 21.65 4.13 -37.32
N ASP A 527 20.35 3.82 -37.42
CA ASP A 527 19.28 4.30 -36.54
C ASP A 527 19.18 3.46 -35.25
N LEU A 528 20.33 3.31 -34.58
CA LEU A 528 20.46 2.57 -33.32
C LEU A 528 20.48 3.50 -32.10
N VAL A 529 19.92 3.01 -31.00
CA VAL A 529 19.99 3.58 -29.66
C VAL A 529 21.09 2.87 -28.88
N MET A 530 21.99 3.64 -28.27
CA MET A 530 22.96 3.12 -27.31
C MET A 530 22.27 2.91 -25.96
N SER A 531 22.37 1.72 -25.38
CA SER A 531 21.75 1.41 -24.09
C SER A 531 22.49 2.09 -22.93
N THR A 532 21.76 2.56 -21.93
CA THR A 532 22.33 2.90 -20.63
C THR A 532 22.12 1.71 -19.69
N ASP A 533 23.10 0.82 -19.67
CA ASP A 533 23.12 -0.34 -18.78
C ASP A 533 24.16 -0.20 -17.66
N ARG A 534 24.11 -1.12 -16.71
CA ARG A 534 24.91 -1.17 -15.49
C ARG A 534 26.29 -1.81 -15.70
N VAL A 535 27.02 -1.97 -14.61
CA VAL A 535 28.30 -2.69 -14.57
C VAL A 535 28.14 -4.00 -13.80
N SER A 536 29.12 -4.89 -13.86
CA SER A 536 29.19 -6.01 -12.92
C SER A 536 30.54 -6.10 -12.25
N PHE A 537 30.51 -6.65 -11.04
CA PHE A 537 31.67 -6.98 -10.22
C PHE A 537 31.57 -8.44 -9.81
N ASN A 538 32.46 -9.28 -10.32
CA ASN A 538 32.52 -10.70 -10.01
C ASN A 538 33.83 -11.02 -9.25
N PRO A 539 33.83 -11.03 -7.91
CA PRO A 539 35.02 -11.37 -7.13
C PRO A 539 35.32 -12.88 -7.20
N PRO A 540 36.55 -13.31 -6.84
CA PRO A 540 36.86 -14.72 -6.66
C PRO A 540 35.90 -15.45 -5.71
N GLN A 541 35.63 -16.71 -6.00
CA GLN A 541 34.94 -17.58 -5.06
C GLN A 541 35.82 -17.86 -3.84
N THR A 542 35.21 -17.86 -2.65
CA THR A 542 35.87 -18.18 -1.38
C THR A 542 35.09 -19.26 -0.62
N ALA A 543 35.57 -19.65 0.56
CA ALA A 543 34.81 -20.53 1.45
C ALA A 543 33.51 -19.87 1.95
N ASP A 544 33.51 -18.54 2.09
CA ASP A 544 32.42 -17.77 2.69
C ASP A 544 31.52 -17.08 1.64
N TRP A 545 31.93 -17.08 0.37
CA TRP A 545 31.15 -16.52 -0.73
C TRP A 545 31.23 -17.43 -1.96
N ALA A 546 30.07 -17.89 -2.42
CA ALA A 546 29.92 -18.64 -3.66
C ALA A 546 29.24 -17.79 -4.74
N PHE A 547 29.61 -18.00 -6.00
CA PHE A 547 29.02 -17.29 -7.13
C PHE A 547 27.50 -17.54 -7.21
N PRO A 548 26.64 -16.51 -7.11
CA PRO A 548 25.19 -16.67 -6.98
C PRO A 548 24.44 -16.72 -8.33
N GLY A 549 25.15 -16.86 -9.45
CA GLY A 549 24.58 -16.80 -10.79
C GLY A 549 24.50 -15.36 -11.38
N PRO A 550 23.78 -15.17 -12.50
CA PRO A 550 23.08 -16.20 -13.26
C PRO A 550 24.05 -17.19 -13.88
N ASP A 551 23.64 -18.45 -13.99
CA ASP A 551 24.31 -19.44 -14.83
C ASP A 551 24.03 -19.15 -16.32
N LEU A 552 24.39 -20.06 -17.23
CA LEU A 552 23.98 -19.92 -18.63
C LEU A 552 22.45 -19.81 -18.75
N HIS A 553 21.99 -18.91 -19.60
CA HIS A 553 20.57 -18.62 -19.85
C HIS A 553 20.38 -17.94 -21.21
N TRP A 554 19.11 -17.75 -21.60
CA TRP A 554 18.72 -16.84 -22.66
C TRP A 554 17.96 -15.62 -22.09
N ASP A 555 18.34 -14.42 -22.52
CA ASP A 555 17.65 -13.17 -22.15
C ASP A 555 16.48 -12.82 -23.08
N MET A 556 16.29 -13.60 -24.16
CA MET A 556 15.27 -13.38 -25.18
C MET A 556 14.15 -14.43 -25.08
N PRO A 557 12.94 -14.11 -25.58
CA PRO A 557 11.86 -15.08 -25.61
C PRO A 557 12.21 -16.30 -26.47
N LEU A 558 12.09 -17.51 -25.93
CA LEU A 558 12.39 -18.76 -26.66
C LEU A 558 11.24 -19.16 -27.59
N ARG A 559 11.01 -18.36 -28.63
CA ARG A 559 9.98 -18.57 -29.67
C ARG A 559 10.52 -18.25 -31.06
N ALA A 560 9.97 -18.90 -32.08
CA ALA A 560 10.29 -18.65 -33.47
C ALA A 560 9.25 -17.71 -34.15
N PRO A 561 9.65 -16.88 -35.13
CA PRO A 561 11.03 -16.67 -35.59
C PRO A 561 11.87 -15.91 -34.54
N VAL A 562 13.18 -16.18 -34.54
CA VAL A 562 14.14 -15.49 -33.66
C VAL A 562 14.58 -14.20 -34.35
N GLU A 563 14.08 -13.07 -33.86
CA GLU A 563 14.45 -11.74 -34.37
C GLU A 563 15.93 -11.46 -34.10
N PHE A 564 16.66 -10.89 -35.07
CA PHE A 564 18.05 -10.51 -34.83
C PHE A 564 18.14 -9.46 -33.71
N ALA A 565 18.96 -9.74 -32.69
CA ALA A 565 19.43 -8.73 -31.76
C ALA A 565 20.79 -9.11 -31.17
N THR A 566 21.46 -8.09 -30.65
CA THR A 566 22.78 -8.22 -30.02
C THR A 566 22.70 -7.98 -28.52
N GLN A 567 23.74 -8.40 -27.82
CA GLN A 567 24.11 -7.92 -26.50
C GLN A 567 25.63 -7.73 -26.47
N GLY A 568 26.13 -6.96 -25.50
CA GLY A 568 27.55 -6.66 -25.42
C GLY A 568 28.04 -6.23 -24.05
N LEU A 569 29.34 -6.42 -23.83
CA LEU A 569 30.06 -5.94 -22.66
C LEU A 569 31.50 -5.57 -23.03
N VAL A 570 32.06 -4.62 -22.31
CA VAL A 570 33.49 -4.30 -22.36
C VAL A 570 34.15 -4.81 -21.08
N TYR A 571 35.24 -5.56 -21.23
CA TYR A 571 36.06 -5.93 -20.07
C TYR A 571 36.82 -4.70 -19.56
N LEU A 572 36.71 -4.41 -18.26
CA LEU A 572 37.46 -3.33 -17.61
C LEU A 572 38.73 -3.84 -16.91
N THR A 573 38.85 -5.17 -16.80
CA THR A 573 40.00 -5.92 -16.28
C THR A 573 40.45 -6.95 -17.33
N ASP A 574 41.74 -7.22 -17.41
CA ASP A 574 42.21 -8.44 -18.08
C ASP A 574 41.50 -9.64 -17.46
N THR A 575 40.87 -10.46 -18.31
CA THR A 575 39.98 -11.54 -17.86
C THR A 575 40.39 -12.83 -18.55
N THR A 576 40.91 -13.78 -17.78
CA THR A 576 41.16 -15.14 -18.24
C THR A 576 39.87 -15.97 -18.20
N GLU A 577 39.88 -17.15 -18.82
CA GLU A 577 38.71 -18.05 -18.88
C GLU A 577 38.17 -18.42 -17.48
N GLN A 578 39.07 -18.53 -16.50
CA GLN A 578 38.76 -18.89 -15.12
C GLN A 578 38.41 -17.69 -14.23
N GLN A 579 38.54 -16.45 -14.73
CA GLN A 579 38.28 -15.22 -13.96
C GLN A 579 36.83 -14.75 -14.10
N GLY A 580 35.89 -15.71 -14.14
CA GLY A 580 34.48 -15.41 -14.33
C GLY A 580 34.13 -14.81 -15.70
N ALA A 581 34.88 -15.17 -16.74
CA ALA A 581 34.69 -14.71 -18.12
C ALA A 581 33.24 -14.89 -18.62
N PHE A 582 32.86 -14.06 -19.60
CA PHE A 582 31.69 -14.31 -20.43
C PHE A 582 31.80 -15.69 -21.08
N CYS A 583 30.76 -16.49 -20.93
CA CYS A 583 30.61 -17.79 -21.55
C CYS A 583 29.42 -17.78 -22.50
N CYS A 584 29.53 -18.49 -23.61
CA CYS A 584 28.42 -18.74 -24.53
C CYS A 584 28.54 -20.11 -25.17
N VAL A 585 27.54 -20.52 -25.94
CA VAL A 585 27.60 -21.70 -26.83
C VAL A 585 27.76 -21.22 -28.27
N PRO A 586 28.99 -21.18 -28.83
CA PRO A 586 29.22 -20.65 -30.17
C PRO A 586 28.45 -21.41 -31.26
N GLY A 587 27.89 -20.67 -32.22
CA GLY A 587 27.18 -21.23 -33.36
C GLY A 587 25.74 -21.65 -33.09
N PHE A 588 25.26 -21.57 -31.84
CA PHE A 588 23.89 -21.97 -31.50
C PHE A 588 22.83 -21.12 -32.22
N HIS A 589 23.12 -19.85 -32.51
CA HIS A 589 22.20 -18.95 -33.25
C HIS A 589 21.78 -19.51 -34.62
N LEU A 590 22.63 -20.31 -35.27
CA LEU A 590 22.34 -20.96 -36.56
C LEU A 590 21.30 -22.09 -36.47
N GLN A 591 21.10 -22.64 -35.27
CA GLN A 591 20.19 -23.75 -35.01
C GLN A 591 19.10 -23.40 -33.99
N ALA A 592 19.07 -22.16 -33.49
CA ALA A 592 18.19 -21.75 -32.39
C ALA A 592 16.71 -21.95 -32.73
N GLU A 593 16.25 -21.53 -33.91
CA GLU A 593 14.85 -21.70 -34.32
C GLU A 593 14.45 -23.17 -34.44
N HIS A 594 15.29 -23.98 -35.10
CA HIS A 594 15.04 -25.41 -35.23
C HIS A 594 15.02 -26.08 -33.86
N TRP A 595 15.96 -25.73 -32.99
CA TRP A 595 16.01 -26.23 -31.63
C TRP A 595 14.73 -25.84 -30.88
N ILE A 596 14.36 -24.56 -30.81
CA ILE A 596 13.14 -24.09 -30.12
C ILE A 596 11.89 -24.84 -30.61
N THR A 597 11.72 -24.96 -31.93
CA THR A 597 10.52 -25.58 -32.53
C THR A 597 10.49 -27.11 -32.43
N SER A 598 11.65 -27.76 -32.29
CA SER A 598 11.76 -29.21 -32.14
C SER A 598 11.44 -29.72 -30.73
N GLN A 599 11.43 -28.82 -29.74
CA GLN A 599 11.20 -29.16 -28.35
C GLN A 599 9.71 -29.00 -28.02
N ASP A 600 9.05 -30.08 -27.63
CA ASP A 600 7.68 -30.03 -27.09
C ASP A 600 7.71 -29.62 -25.61
N LYS A 601 8.17 -28.39 -25.37
CA LYS A 601 8.44 -27.84 -24.03
C LYS A 601 7.95 -26.40 -23.93
N THR A 602 7.53 -26.01 -22.74
CA THR A 602 7.27 -24.61 -22.40
C THR A 602 8.58 -23.81 -22.36
N GLU A 603 8.48 -22.49 -22.50
CA GLU A 603 9.64 -21.59 -22.42
C GLU A 603 10.43 -21.75 -21.09
N ILE A 604 9.73 -21.97 -19.97
CA ILE A 604 10.36 -22.20 -18.65
C ILE A 604 11.19 -23.48 -18.66
N GLU A 605 10.68 -24.55 -19.28
CA GLU A 605 11.39 -25.82 -19.40
C GLU A 605 12.57 -25.71 -20.38
N LEU A 606 12.46 -24.88 -21.42
CA LEU A 606 13.56 -24.64 -22.36
C LEU A 606 14.74 -23.91 -21.70
N GLN A 607 14.48 -23.00 -20.75
CA GLN A 607 15.55 -22.33 -19.99
C GLN A 607 16.34 -23.28 -19.08
N GLN A 608 15.78 -24.45 -18.74
CA GLN A 608 16.40 -25.41 -17.81
C GLN A 608 17.22 -26.46 -18.58
N GLN A 609 18.53 -26.23 -18.68
CA GLN A 609 19.46 -27.13 -19.37
C GLN A 609 20.53 -27.68 -18.43
N GLN A 610 21.04 -28.87 -18.75
CA GLN A 610 22.27 -29.40 -18.18
C GLN A 610 23.45 -28.85 -18.98
N TRP A 611 23.91 -27.65 -18.61
CA TRP A 611 24.92 -26.90 -19.38
C TRP A 611 26.27 -27.63 -19.57
N SER A 612 26.57 -28.63 -18.74
CA SER A 612 27.74 -29.51 -18.91
C SER A 612 27.75 -30.30 -20.22
N ASP A 613 26.57 -30.51 -20.80
CA ASP A 613 26.39 -31.30 -22.03
C ASP A 613 26.54 -30.44 -23.29
N TRP A 614 26.67 -29.13 -23.10
CA TRP A 614 26.75 -28.15 -24.18
C TRP A 614 28.21 -27.76 -24.42
N PRO A 615 28.58 -27.40 -25.66
CA PRO A 615 29.92 -26.92 -25.99
C PRO A 615 30.11 -25.46 -25.53
N VAL A 616 30.00 -25.23 -24.22
CA VAL A 616 30.15 -23.93 -23.59
C VAL A 616 31.60 -23.48 -23.68
N LYS A 617 31.82 -22.24 -24.10
CA LYS A 617 33.15 -21.65 -24.22
C LYS A 617 33.25 -20.38 -23.38
N ALA A 618 34.24 -20.34 -22.49
CA ALA A 618 34.65 -19.13 -21.78
C ALA A 618 35.53 -18.25 -22.69
N ILE A 619 35.24 -16.96 -22.74
CA ILE A 619 35.89 -16.00 -23.64
C ILE A 619 36.82 -15.08 -22.84
N ALA A 620 38.10 -15.40 -22.86
CA ALA A 620 39.16 -14.54 -22.33
C ALA A 620 39.43 -13.35 -23.26
N ALA A 621 39.65 -12.18 -22.68
CA ALA A 621 40.04 -10.97 -23.40
C ALA A 621 40.70 -9.94 -22.46
N LYS A 622 41.30 -8.91 -23.04
CA LYS A 622 42.03 -7.87 -22.30
C LYS A 622 41.10 -6.75 -21.83
N ALA A 623 41.55 -5.98 -20.85
CA ALA A 623 40.90 -4.74 -20.50
C ALA A 623 40.80 -3.82 -21.72
N GLY A 624 39.60 -3.30 -21.97
CA GLY A 624 39.25 -2.46 -23.10
C GLY A 624 38.75 -3.20 -24.33
N ASP A 625 38.72 -4.53 -24.33
CA ASP A 625 38.13 -5.31 -25.41
C ASP A 625 36.60 -5.38 -25.28
N LEU A 626 35.91 -5.21 -26.41
CA LEU A 626 34.46 -5.35 -26.53
C LEU A 626 34.11 -6.77 -26.93
N ILE A 627 33.23 -7.40 -26.16
CA ILE A 627 32.58 -8.66 -26.52
C ILE A 627 31.15 -8.34 -26.96
N ILE A 628 30.79 -8.79 -28.16
CA ILE A 628 29.43 -8.71 -28.68
C ILE A 628 28.97 -10.13 -28.99
N TRP A 629 27.71 -10.45 -28.74
CA TRP A 629 27.11 -11.72 -29.13
C TRP A 629 25.68 -11.55 -29.65
N HIS A 630 25.27 -12.50 -30.48
CA HIS A 630 23.90 -12.67 -30.93
C HIS A 630 23.07 -13.13 -29.73
N HIS A 631 21.95 -12.47 -29.43
CA HIS A 631 21.13 -12.71 -28.23
C HIS A 631 20.56 -14.15 -28.11
N ALA A 632 20.69 -14.94 -29.18
CA ALA A 632 20.19 -16.29 -29.29
C ALA A 632 21.19 -17.29 -28.70
N LEU A 633 22.46 -16.90 -28.54
CA LEU A 633 23.43 -17.74 -27.85
C LEU A 633 23.05 -17.83 -26.36
N PRO A 634 22.88 -19.04 -25.81
CA PRO A 634 22.84 -19.17 -24.36
C PRO A 634 24.18 -18.71 -23.80
N HIS A 635 24.11 -17.88 -22.77
CA HIS A 635 25.26 -17.18 -22.25
C HIS A 635 25.16 -16.93 -20.75
N GLY A 636 26.30 -16.64 -20.13
CA GLY A 636 26.41 -16.34 -18.71
C GLY A 636 27.87 -16.17 -18.30
N PRO A 637 28.17 -15.60 -17.13
CA PRO A 637 29.51 -15.60 -16.58
C PRO A 637 29.95 -17.01 -16.13
N SER A 638 31.24 -17.33 -16.20
CA SER A 638 31.80 -18.46 -15.44
C SER A 638 31.93 -18.10 -13.95
N VAL A 639 32.14 -19.13 -13.13
CA VAL A 639 32.64 -18.95 -11.76
C VAL A 639 34.04 -18.33 -11.82
N ASN A 640 34.31 -17.36 -10.95
CA ASN A 640 35.65 -16.80 -10.81
C ASN A 640 36.47 -17.64 -9.81
N THR A 641 37.45 -18.39 -10.30
CA THR A 641 38.35 -19.22 -9.49
C THR A 641 39.78 -18.68 -9.43
N THR A 642 40.01 -17.43 -9.84
CA THR A 642 41.33 -16.78 -9.78
C THR A 642 41.49 -15.95 -8.51
N ASP A 643 42.54 -15.12 -8.43
CA ASP A 643 42.82 -14.21 -7.31
C ASP A 643 42.38 -12.77 -7.58
N LYS A 644 41.80 -12.48 -8.76
CA LYS A 644 41.42 -11.12 -9.19
C LYS A 644 39.94 -11.04 -9.54
N PRO A 645 39.27 -9.91 -9.24
CA PRO A 645 37.89 -9.71 -9.64
C PRO A 645 37.79 -9.47 -11.15
N ARG A 646 36.63 -9.76 -11.72
CA ARG A 646 36.25 -9.31 -13.05
C ARG A 646 35.32 -8.13 -12.96
N MET A 647 35.65 -7.08 -13.70
CA MET A 647 34.79 -5.92 -13.88
C MET A 647 34.42 -5.75 -15.34
N VAL A 648 33.14 -5.53 -15.62
CA VAL A 648 32.66 -5.27 -16.98
C VAL A 648 31.70 -4.10 -17.01
N HIS A 649 31.64 -3.41 -18.14
CA HIS A 649 30.60 -2.44 -18.45
C HIS A 649 29.71 -3.00 -19.56
N TYR A 650 28.42 -3.18 -19.28
CA TYR A 650 27.47 -3.65 -20.30
C TYR A 650 27.12 -2.51 -21.26
N ILE A 651 27.26 -2.78 -22.56
CA ILE A 651 27.02 -1.82 -23.64
C ILE A 651 26.39 -2.57 -24.81
N ASN A 652 25.27 -2.06 -25.30
CA ASN A 652 24.56 -2.62 -26.43
C ASN A 652 23.92 -1.52 -27.28
N CYS A 653 23.61 -1.83 -28.53
CA CYS A 653 22.82 -1.00 -29.41
C CYS A 653 21.59 -1.77 -29.91
N TYR A 654 20.47 -1.07 -30.07
CA TYR A 654 19.24 -1.66 -30.59
C TYR A 654 18.42 -0.64 -31.40
N PRO A 655 17.61 -1.07 -32.38
CA PRO A 655 16.72 -0.19 -33.13
C PRO A 655 15.37 0.03 -32.43
N ILE A 656 14.68 1.13 -32.77
CA ILE A 656 13.31 1.40 -32.28
C ILE A 656 12.21 0.72 -33.11
N LYS A 657 12.50 0.36 -34.36
CA LYS A 657 11.60 -0.41 -35.23
C LYS A 657 12.24 -1.76 -35.53
N SER A 658 11.51 -2.85 -35.26
CA SER A 658 11.87 -4.17 -35.79
C SER A 658 11.81 -4.13 -37.32
N GLU A 659 12.59 -4.98 -37.97
CA GLU A 659 12.37 -5.25 -39.38
C GLU A 659 10.98 -5.88 -39.55
N ALA A 660 10.30 -5.53 -40.65
CA ALA A 660 8.96 -6.01 -40.98
C ALA A 660 9.00 -7.41 -41.57
#